data_AF-A0A9P9KF10-F1
#
_entry.id   AF-A0A9P9KF10-F1
#
_cell.length_a   1.000
_cell.length_b   1.000
_cell.length_c   1.000
_cell.angle_alpha   90.00
_cell.angle_beta   90.00
_cell.angle_gamma   90.00
#
_symmetry.space_group_name_H-M   'P 1'
#
loop_
_entity.id
_entity.type
_entity.pdbx_description
1 polymer ?
#
loop_
_entity_poly.entity_id
_entity_poly.type
_entity_poly.pdbx_seq_one_letter_code
_entity_poly.pdbx_strand_id
1 'polypeptide(L)'
;MVAHDEEADALLEEFELREEVKVRDDRTPPSVCRTCGWRWTTALILVTLLSAIGVIVTLHGPSSNQSSDDTTDHLGYQLHPKDHVSRPPTTLSFNWTIATGTRSPDGVEKQVYLVNDEFPGPLIEARSGDRLVIHVHNGVQDEGVSLHWHGLRMKDQNNMDGAVGFTQCHIAPGRSFTYNFTIGAEEHGTFWWHSHSDVQRADGLWGGLIVHSPDEVGLPPEDYLLMIGDWFHQNQTEVLGWYADASSRGNEPAPDSLLVNGQGRFNCSMAVPARPVVCSQVHFTDLKPLLVSRSQKKTRLRVVNTGSVAGLSIRIGGAMIRPVRVDGGFGVRAEASETVGILYPGERVDLDVEWKEHHAGDVWLTVYMDDENFGYPNPALNPIQNFPIFSLDGKASSNEPPSQTLESADIQVLDAQYIKAATKVFDLPAKAEQTILLYAKVEKLAHMDYAPVGFINHTSWTPQTPPLLDQNRTSWDENQLIPFIGISHNKPKRVDIIINNLDDGAHPFHLHGHSFYVLSSYRNPGRGSWGSYNPYADEAPPNGLNLEFPVRKDTPTRQASAAPEAPAATGASPAPAAESAPVTATTGSAASPPAATSGPILDPQHWAQVNEEQAQAEAEAAGDDNADADSTLDSDNASSTASITSSILEYRTIHGRTYHSEQGNAQYWASNDEQQNDLMDLTHHILTLGLGDKLHLAPLKEEKLQQAIDIGTGTGIWAIDFADQYPGAEIIGTDLSPIQPSWVPPNVQFVRDWDAFFSEAYRVCKPGAWIESHEASCNVSSDDGTVAPNSAMGHWGEFFKEGGKKIGTSFSVVEDGTQRKAMEKAGFINIQEFDFRNPVGTWPKDPVEKRMGAYSKYGLETDSEGFILFMAHTLGWTREEILVYVAQFRREIRSGKHHGYFAQKVVWGQKPETTSA
;
A
#
# COMPACT_ATOMS: atom_id res chain seq x y z
N MET A 1 37.03 -58.21 -17.52
CA MET A 1 37.77 -58.06 -18.79
C MET A 1 37.59 -56.60 -19.17
N VAL A 2 38.53 -55.71 -18.82
CA VAL A 2 39.72 -55.33 -19.64
C VAL A 2 39.23 -54.81 -21.00
N ALA A 3 39.43 -53.55 -21.46
CA ALA A 3 40.38 -52.44 -21.23
C ALA A 3 39.67 -51.13 -21.69
N HIS A 4 39.92 -49.92 -21.15
CA HIS A 4 41.01 -48.97 -21.49
C HIS A 4 41.12 -48.73 -23.02
N ASP A 5 41.06 -47.51 -23.59
CA ASP A 5 41.79 -46.29 -23.24
C ASP A 5 41.24 -45.02 -23.97
N GLU A 6 41.60 -43.87 -23.40
CA GLU A 6 41.99 -42.58 -24.04
C GLU A 6 41.00 -41.82 -24.96
N GLU A 7 40.42 -40.75 -24.42
CA GLU A 7 40.35 -39.43 -25.09
C GLU A 7 40.14 -38.33 -24.04
N ALA A 8 41.22 -38.02 -23.30
CA ALA A 8 41.44 -36.72 -22.69
C ALA A 8 42.36 -35.93 -23.66
N ASP A 9 42.09 -34.63 -23.81
CA ASP A 9 42.77 -33.65 -24.69
C ASP A 9 42.18 -33.45 -26.09
N ALA A 10 40.96 -32.92 -26.19
CA ALA A 10 40.50 -32.16 -27.37
C ALA A 10 39.24 -31.27 -27.15
N LEU A 11 39.09 -30.56 -26.02
CA LEU A 11 37.98 -29.60 -25.84
C LEU A 11 38.39 -28.29 -25.11
N LEU A 12 39.59 -27.78 -25.41
CA LEU A 12 40.09 -26.48 -24.91
C LEU A 12 40.23 -25.41 -26.03
N GLU A 13 39.43 -25.48 -27.10
CA GLU A 13 39.36 -24.41 -28.12
C GLU A 13 37.94 -24.21 -28.67
N GLU A 14 36.97 -23.84 -27.82
CA GLU A 14 35.72 -23.21 -28.33
C GLU A 14 35.02 -22.25 -27.34
N PHE A 15 35.75 -21.68 -26.38
CA PHE A 15 35.21 -20.67 -25.45
C PHE A 15 36.15 -19.47 -25.27
N GLU A 16 36.62 -18.89 -26.38
CA GLU A 16 37.03 -17.48 -26.40
C GLU A 16 36.54 -16.81 -27.71
N LEU A 17 35.76 -15.74 -27.52
CA LEU A 17 35.38 -14.65 -28.45
C LEU A 17 33.88 -14.52 -28.78
N ARG A 18 33.21 -13.65 -28.00
CA ARG A 18 32.37 -12.51 -28.44
C ARG A 18 31.68 -11.91 -27.20
N GLU A 19 32.22 -10.84 -26.62
CA GLU A 19 31.90 -9.42 -26.89
C GLU A 19 30.45 -8.99 -26.62
N GLU A 20 30.33 -8.15 -25.59
CA GLU A 20 29.41 -7.02 -25.38
C GLU A 20 27.90 -7.22 -25.63
N VAL A 21 27.15 -7.50 -24.55
CA VAL A 21 25.71 -7.21 -24.48
C VAL A 21 25.54 -5.75 -24.03
N LYS A 22 25.15 -4.88 -24.98
CA LYS A 22 24.69 -3.52 -24.70
C LYS A 22 23.32 -3.55 -24.02
N VAL A 23 23.26 -2.91 -22.86
CA VAL A 23 22.04 -2.40 -22.22
C VAL A 23 21.24 -1.58 -23.23
N ARG A 24 19.97 -1.94 -23.43
CA ARG A 24 19.06 -1.27 -24.37
C ARG A 24 18.27 -0.20 -23.60
N ASP A 25 18.59 1.05 -23.90
CA ASP A 25 17.86 2.26 -23.51
C ASP A 25 16.62 2.40 -24.42
N ASP A 26 15.43 2.14 -23.88
CA ASP A 26 14.16 2.38 -24.58
C ASP A 26 13.71 3.83 -24.37
N ARG A 27 14.45 4.74 -25.01
CA ARG A 27 14.01 6.11 -25.32
C ARG A 27 14.27 6.39 -26.79
N THR A 28 13.35 5.99 -27.69
CA THR A 28 13.06 6.67 -28.98
C THR A 28 11.89 6.01 -29.72
N PRO A 29 11.03 6.80 -30.41
CA PRO A 29 9.75 6.33 -30.96
C PRO A 29 9.91 5.54 -32.27
N PRO A 30 8.95 4.65 -32.63
CA PRO A 30 9.08 3.84 -33.84
C PRO A 30 8.96 4.71 -35.10
N SER A 31 10.05 4.74 -35.85
CA SER A 31 10.16 5.34 -37.17
C SER A 31 9.25 4.65 -38.19
N VAL A 32 8.47 5.48 -38.87
CA VAL A 32 7.68 5.23 -40.08
C VAL A 32 8.37 4.25 -41.05
N CYS A 33 7.71 3.12 -41.31
CA CYS A 33 8.08 2.22 -42.40
C CYS A 33 7.56 2.78 -43.74
N ARG A 34 8.42 3.49 -44.47
CA ARG A 34 8.28 3.74 -45.91
C ARG A 34 9.23 2.79 -46.63
N THR A 35 8.69 1.89 -47.45
CA THR A 35 9.01 1.77 -48.88
C THR A 35 8.41 0.49 -49.45
N CYS A 36 7.48 0.65 -50.40
CA CYS A 36 7.55 -0.12 -51.64
C CYS A 36 6.83 0.70 -52.72
N GLY A 37 7.59 1.19 -53.69
CA GLY A 37 7.04 1.85 -54.88
C GLY A 37 7.44 1.05 -56.11
N TRP A 38 6.52 0.90 -57.08
CA TRP A 38 6.67 1.50 -58.42
C TRP A 38 5.47 1.23 -59.36
N ARG A 39 5.08 2.29 -60.10
CA ARG A 39 4.48 2.39 -61.46
C ARG A 39 3.00 1.96 -61.58
N TRP A 40 2.08 2.81 -62.06
CA TRP A 40 2.09 3.49 -63.37
C TRP A 40 1.50 4.92 -63.36
N THR A 41 1.72 5.59 -64.49
CA THR A 41 1.64 7.01 -64.86
C THR A 41 0.25 7.55 -65.26
N THR A 42 0.17 8.90 -65.32
CA THR A 42 -0.82 9.81 -65.98
C THR A 42 -2.12 10.10 -65.19
N ALA A 43 -2.64 11.32 -65.01
CA ALA A 43 -2.35 12.66 -65.54
C ALA A 43 -2.79 13.76 -64.55
N LEU A 44 -2.19 14.95 -64.70
CA LEU A 44 -2.36 16.16 -63.89
C LEU A 44 -3.44 17.10 -64.48
N ILE A 45 -4.04 17.93 -63.61
CA ILE A 45 -4.65 19.27 -63.87
C ILE A 45 -6.13 19.31 -64.30
N LEU A 46 -7.00 19.73 -63.37
CA LEU A 46 -7.79 20.95 -63.52
C LEU A 46 -8.37 21.42 -62.18
N VAL A 47 -7.82 22.55 -61.73
CA VAL A 47 -8.22 23.36 -60.58
C VAL A 47 -9.48 24.15 -60.95
N THR A 48 -10.39 24.30 -59.99
CA THR A 48 -11.43 25.33 -59.87
C THR A 48 -12.42 25.51 -61.04
N LEU A 49 -13.65 25.03 -60.85
CA LEU A 49 -14.88 25.75 -61.18
C LEU A 49 -16.09 24.98 -60.64
N LEU A 50 -17.05 25.72 -60.07
CA LEU A 50 -18.40 25.32 -59.64
C LEU A 50 -18.58 25.05 -58.14
N SER A 51 -18.41 26.13 -57.37
CA SER A 51 -19.41 26.53 -56.38
C SER A 51 -20.78 26.74 -57.05
N ALA A 52 -21.84 26.33 -56.35
CA ALA A 52 -23.27 26.68 -56.49
C ALA A 52 -24.23 25.57 -56.98
N ILE A 53 -25.39 25.55 -56.31
CA ILE A 53 -26.55 24.63 -56.34
C ILE A 53 -26.34 23.44 -55.39
N GLY A 54 -26.88 23.38 -54.17
CA GLY A 54 -28.14 23.94 -53.68
C GLY A 54 -29.20 22.83 -53.61
N VAL A 55 -29.14 22.00 -52.56
CA VAL A 55 -30.30 21.20 -52.12
C VAL A 55 -30.36 21.33 -50.60
N ILE A 56 -31.33 22.14 -50.16
CA ILE A 56 -31.76 22.30 -48.78
C ILE A 56 -32.56 21.06 -48.41
N VAL A 57 -32.04 20.22 -47.51
CA VAL A 57 -32.85 19.35 -46.67
C VAL A 57 -32.71 19.91 -45.25
N THR A 58 -33.76 20.58 -44.80
CA THR A 58 -33.93 21.06 -43.43
C THR A 58 -33.98 19.87 -42.46
N LEU A 59 -32.87 19.57 -41.81
CA LEU A 59 -32.85 18.83 -40.56
C LEU A 59 -32.79 19.87 -39.43
N HIS A 60 -33.97 20.32 -38.98
CA HIS A 60 -34.11 20.87 -37.63
C HIS A 60 -34.02 19.69 -36.66
N GLY A 61 -32.79 19.28 -36.33
CA GLY A 61 -32.53 18.57 -35.09
C GLY A 61 -32.54 19.58 -33.95
N PRO A 62 -33.13 19.29 -32.78
CA PRO A 62 -33.03 20.19 -31.65
C PRO A 62 -31.56 20.22 -31.24
N SER A 63 -30.89 21.33 -31.50
CA SER A 63 -29.70 21.69 -30.76
C SER A 63 -30.15 21.86 -29.31
N SER A 64 -29.94 20.85 -28.47
CA SER A 64 -29.81 21.11 -27.04
C SER A 64 -28.52 21.92 -26.89
N ASN A 65 -28.64 23.23 -27.05
CA ASN A 65 -27.89 24.14 -26.20
C ASN A 65 -28.29 23.72 -24.78
N GLN A 66 -27.53 22.78 -24.18
CA GLN A 66 -27.33 22.88 -22.74
C GLN A 66 -26.80 24.29 -22.55
N SER A 67 -27.57 25.09 -21.84
CA SER A 67 -27.24 26.46 -21.53
C SER A 67 -25.84 26.45 -20.91
N SER A 68 -24.86 26.95 -21.65
CA SER A 68 -23.65 27.56 -21.10
C SER A 68 -24.00 28.90 -20.40
N ASP A 69 -25.17 28.96 -19.77
CA ASP A 69 -25.74 30.12 -19.10
C ASP A 69 -25.94 29.72 -17.64
N ASP A 70 -24.83 29.45 -16.98
CA ASP A 70 -24.78 29.47 -15.54
C ASP A 70 -23.43 30.06 -15.15
N THR A 71 -23.38 31.38 -15.11
CA THR A 71 -22.41 32.11 -14.30
C THR A 71 -22.74 31.79 -12.83
N THR A 72 -22.44 30.57 -12.37
CA THR A 72 -22.83 30.14 -11.03
C THR A 72 -21.99 30.85 -9.99
N ASP A 73 -22.63 31.69 -9.19
CA ASP A 73 -22.09 32.23 -7.95
C ASP A 73 -22.01 31.15 -6.84
N HIS A 74 -22.11 29.85 -7.19
CA HIS A 74 -22.04 28.72 -6.25
C HIS A 74 -21.21 27.55 -6.79
N LEU A 75 -20.77 26.69 -5.88
CA LEU A 75 -19.86 25.56 -6.13
C LEU A 75 -20.60 24.22 -6.28
N GLY A 76 -21.77 24.05 -5.67
CA GLY A 76 -22.59 22.84 -5.82
C GLY A 76 -23.23 22.77 -7.21
N TYR A 77 -23.18 21.60 -7.85
CA TYR A 77 -23.87 21.38 -9.13
C TYR A 77 -25.35 21.20 -8.89
N GLN A 78 -26.16 22.22 -9.22
CA GLN A 78 -27.61 22.13 -9.13
C GLN A 78 -28.14 21.17 -10.20
N LEU A 79 -28.95 20.20 -9.77
CA LEU A 79 -29.52 19.17 -10.64
C LEU A 79 -30.95 19.51 -11.07
N HIS A 80 -31.36 18.96 -12.21
CA HIS A 80 -32.60 19.34 -12.90
C HIS A 80 -33.56 18.15 -13.08
N PRO A 81 -33.94 17.40 -12.02
CA PRO A 81 -34.70 16.16 -12.18
C PRO A 81 -36.02 16.34 -12.97
N LYS A 82 -36.65 17.52 -12.91
CA LYS A 82 -37.90 17.81 -13.62
C LYS A 82 -37.76 17.72 -15.15
N ASP A 83 -36.59 18.02 -15.67
CA ASP A 83 -36.29 18.01 -17.12
C ASP A 83 -36.04 16.59 -17.65
N HIS A 84 -35.83 15.63 -16.73
CA HIS A 84 -35.48 14.25 -17.05
C HIS A 84 -36.62 13.27 -16.71
N VAL A 85 -37.25 13.39 -15.55
CA VAL A 85 -38.21 12.40 -15.02
C VAL A 85 -39.43 12.24 -15.94
N SER A 86 -39.91 13.33 -16.52
CA SER A 86 -41.16 13.37 -17.29
C SER A 86 -41.02 13.07 -18.79
N ARG A 87 -39.81 13.13 -19.35
CA ARG A 87 -39.58 12.93 -20.79
C ARG A 87 -39.38 11.45 -21.13
N PRO A 88 -39.69 11.02 -22.38
CA PRO A 88 -39.33 9.68 -22.83
C PRO A 88 -37.80 9.47 -22.86
N PRO A 89 -37.33 8.21 -22.82
CA PRO A 89 -35.93 7.90 -23.06
C PRO A 89 -35.46 8.46 -24.41
N THR A 90 -34.28 9.06 -24.44
CA THR A 90 -33.70 9.69 -25.63
C THR A 90 -32.23 9.32 -25.81
N THR A 91 -31.65 9.69 -26.95
CA THR A 91 -30.20 9.63 -27.15
C THR A 91 -29.56 10.96 -26.77
N LEU A 92 -28.63 10.93 -25.82
CA LEU A 92 -27.79 12.05 -25.43
C LEU A 92 -26.41 11.86 -26.08
N SER A 93 -25.97 12.85 -26.86
CA SER A 93 -24.71 12.77 -27.59
C SER A 93 -23.76 13.87 -27.16
N PHE A 94 -22.51 13.50 -26.88
CA PHE A 94 -21.48 14.39 -26.38
C PHE A 94 -20.21 14.23 -27.23
N ASN A 95 -19.51 15.34 -27.47
CA ASN A 95 -18.20 15.35 -28.11
C ASN A 95 -17.18 15.88 -27.09
N TRP A 96 -16.25 15.04 -26.68
CA TRP A 96 -15.28 15.31 -25.65
C TRP A 96 -13.88 15.24 -26.24
N THR A 97 -13.12 16.32 -26.08
CA THR A 97 -11.68 16.35 -26.31
C THR A 97 -10.98 16.37 -24.96
N ILE A 98 -10.23 15.31 -24.66
CA ILE A 98 -9.42 15.23 -23.45
C ILE A 98 -8.07 15.87 -23.75
N ALA A 99 -7.64 16.81 -22.92
CA ALA A 99 -6.33 17.46 -23.01
C ALA A 99 -5.77 17.67 -21.60
N THR A 100 -4.52 18.09 -21.51
CA THR A 100 -3.93 18.57 -20.26
C THR A 100 -3.89 20.10 -20.25
N GLY A 101 -4.02 20.72 -19.08
CA GLY A 101 -3.78 22.15 -18.93
C GLY A 101 -3.52 22.56 -17.49
N THR A 102 -2.98 23.76 -17.31
CA THR A 102 -2.67 24.28 -15.97
C THR A 102 -3.93 24.82 -15.29
N ARG A 103 -4.16 24.42 -14.04
CA ARG A 103 -5.22 24.95 -13.15
C ARG A 103 -4.65 25.16 -11.75
N SER A 104 -5.34 25.94 -10.92
CA SER A 104 -5.01 26.14 -9.51
C SER A 104 -6.21 25.87 -8.59
N PRO A 105 -6.70 24.61 -8.51
CA PRO A 105 -7.95 24.27 -7.81
C PRO A 105 -7.99 24.72 -6.34
N ASP A 106 -6.86 24.69 -5.66
CA ASP A 106 -6.71 25.08 -4.24
C ASP A 106 -5.75 26.26 -4.02
N GLY A 107 -5.36 26.92 -5.11
CA GLY A 107 -4.36 27.98 -5.14
C GLY A 107 -2.99 27.54 -5.66
N VAL A 108 -2.70 26.24 -5.75
CA VAL A 108 -1.43 25.74 -6.29
C VAL A 108 -1.58 25.36 -7.77
N GLU A 109 -0.75 25.94 -8.63
CA GLU A 109 -0.72 25.59 -10.06
C GLU A 109 -0.23 24.15 -10.27
N LYS A 110 -1.01 23.38 -11.03
CA LYS A 110 -0.71 22.00 -11.44
C LYS A 110 -1.22 21.74 -12.86
N GLN A 111 -0.58 20.84 -13.59
CA GLN A 111 -1.17 20.23 -14.77
C GLN A 111 -2.30 19.28 -14.37
N VAL A 112 -3.48 19.47 -14.94
CA VAL A 112 -4.65 18.63 -14.73
C VAL A 112 -5.19 18.13 -16.07
N TYR A 113 -5.99 17.08 -16.03
CA TYR A 113 -6.78 16.66 -17.17
C TYR A 113 -8.03 17.53 -17.33
N LEU A 114 -8.32 17.86 -18.58
CA LEU A 114 -9.44 18.71 -18.99
C LEU A 114 -10.30 17.97 -19.99
N VAL A 115 -11.61 18.08 -19.86
CA VAL A 115 -12.55 17.66 -20.90
C VAL A 115 -13.14 18.91 -21.50
N ASN A 116 -12.87 19.17 -22.78
CA ASN A 116 -13.28 20.41 -23.47
C ASN A 116 -12.81 21.69 -22.75
N ASP A 117 -11.59 21.69 -22.21
CA ASP A 117 -10.99 22.79 -21.41
C ASP A 117 -11.64 23.02 -20.03
N GLU A 118 -12.49 22.10 -19.58
CA GLU A 118 -13.17 22.16 -18.28
C GLU A 118 -12.53 21.20 -17.25
N PHE A 119 -12.42 21.69 -16.02
CA PHE A 119 -12.13 20.89 -14.81
C PHE A 119 -12.98 21.45 -13.64
N PRO A 120 -13.72 20.61 -12.90
CA PRO A 120 -13.97 19.18 -13.15
C PRO A 120 -14.58 18.90 -14.53
N GLY A 121 -14.57 17.63 -14.95
CA GLY A 121 -15.20 17.24 -16.20
C GLY A 121 -16.73 17.45 -16.18
N PRO A 122 -17.37 17.49 -17.36
CA PRO A 122 -18.79 17.82 -17.49
C PRO A 122 -19.69 16.82 -16.74
N LEU A 123 -20.73 17.38 -16.08
CA LEU A 123 -21.82 16.62 -15.50
C LEU A 123 -22.73 16.05 -16.60
N ILE A 124 -22.99 14.75 -16.53
CA ILE A 124 -24.04 14.11 -17.32
C ILE A 124 -25.29 13.96 -16.44
N GLU A 125 -26.38 14.64 -16.80
CA GLU A 125 -27.72 14.31 -16.29
C GLU A 125 -28.48 13.49 -17.34
N ALA A 126 -28.99 12.33 -16.93
CA ALA A 126 -29.72 11.39 -17.78
C ALA A 126 -30.95 10.83 -17.03
N ARG A 127 -31.73 9.98 -17.69
CA ARG A 127 -32.77 9.16 -17.04
C ARG A 127 -32.60 7.69 -17.41
N SER A 128 -33.16 6.79 -16.61
CA SER A 128 -33.17 5.35 -16.90
C SER A 128 -33.68 5.07 -18.31
N GLY A 129 -32.96 4.27 -19.09
CA GLY A 129 -33.29 3.95 -20.48
C GLY A 129 -32.75 4.95 -21.52
N ASP A 130 -32.16 6.08 -21.13
CA ASP A 130 -31.45 6.93 -22.09
C ASP A 130 -30.26 6.20 -22.72
N ARG A 131 -29.95 6.55 -23.96
CA ARG A 131 -28.75 6.10 -24.67
C ARG A 131 -27.70 7.20 -24.66
N LEU A 132 -26.52 6.90 -24.13
CA LEU A 132 -25.37 7.81 -24.14
C LEU A 132 -24.47 7.48 -25.33
N VAL A 133 -24.12 8.50 -26.12
CA VAL A 133 -23.18 8.41 -27.25
C VAL A 133 -22.10 9.47 -27.07
N ILE A 134 -20.95 9.07 -26.54
CA ILE A 134 -19.88 9.98 -26.12
C ILE A 134 -18.68 9.75 -27.02
N HIS A 135 -18.43 10.69 -27.91
CA HIS A 135 -17.30 10.70 -28.82
C HIS A 135 -16.09 11.31 -28.11
N VAL A 136 -15.15 10.47 -27.69
CA VAL A 136 -13.93 10.88 -26.98
C VAL A 136 -12.79 10.98 -27.98
N HIS A 137 -12.12 12.13 -28.01
CA HIS A 137 -10.84 12.34 -28.68
C HIS A 137 -9.74 12.52 -27.63
N ASN A 138 -8.70 11.70 -27.70
CA ASN A 138 -7.52 11.86 -26.86
C ASN A 138 -6.58 12.90 -27.49
N GLY A 139 -6.59 14.11 -26.95
CA GLY A 139 -5.67 15.20 -27.30
C GLY A 139 -4.43 15.30 -26.41
N VAL A 140 -4.23 14.36 -25.48
CA VAL A 140 -3.01 14.26 -24.66
C VAL A 140 -1.87 13.72 -25.53
N GLN A 141 -0.64 14.20 -25.31
CA GLN A 141 0.49 13.97 -26.24
C GLN A 141 1.07 12.56 -26.15
N ASP A 142 1.33 12.07 -24.93
CA ASP A 142 2.15 10.86 -24.72
C ASP A 142 1.46 9.79 -23.86
N GLU A 143 0.19 10.00 -23.51
CA GLU A 143 -0.55 9.10 -22.62
C GLU A 143 -1.81 8.54 -23.28
N GLY A 144 -2.04 7.24 -23.09
CA GLY A 144 -3.32 6.61 -23.40
C GLY A 144 -4.37 7.00 -22.36
N VAL A 145 -5.63 7.13 -22.78
CA VAL A 145 -6.75 7.43 -21.87
C VAL A 145 -7.88 6.44 -22.05
N SER A 146 -8.68 6.23 -21.02
CA SER A 146 -9.95 5.49 -21.09
C SER A 146 -10.91 6.09 -20.08
N LEU A 147 -12.22 5.96 -20.31
CA LEU A 147 -13.23 6.43 -19.36
C LEU A 147 -14.11 5.28 -18.90
N HIS A 148 -14.31 5.17 -17.59
CA HIS A 148 -15.21 4.23 -16.93
C HIS A 148 -16.44 4.94 -16.35
N TRP A 149 -17.55 4.21 -16.28
CA TRP A 149 -18.86 4.71 -15.87
C TRP A 149 -19.27 4.04 -14.55
N HIS A 150 -18.67 4.51 -13.46
CA HIS A 150 -18.68 3.86 -12.15
C HIS A 150 -20.08 3.51 -11.68
N GLY A 151 -20.31 2.22 -11.43
CA GLY A 151 -21.55 1.66 -10.86
C GLY A 151 -22.64 1.30 -11.89
N LEU A 152 -22.50 1.71 -13.16
CA LEU A 152 -23.39 1.20 -14.22
C LEU A 152 -23.07 -0.27 -14.52
N ARG A 153 -24.11 -1.08 -14.73
CA ARG A 153 -23.96 -2.54 -14.92
C ARG A 153 -23.44 -2.95 -16.29
N MET A 154 -23.46 -2.05 -17.28
CA MET A 154 -23.02 -2.35 -18.66
C MET A 154 -23.59 -3.65 -19.24
N LYS A 155 -24.83 -3.99 -18.85
CA LYS A 155 -25.47 -5.25 -19.23
C LYS A 155 -25.55 -5.34 -20.75
N ASP A 156 -25.03 -6.46 -21.28
CA ASP A 156 -24.93 -6.77 -22.72
C ASP A 156 -24.09 -5.75 -23.52
N GLN A 157 -23.30 -4.91 -22.83
CA GLN A 157 -22.55 -3.77 -23.39
C GLN A 157 -21.14 -3.65 -22.75
N ASN A 158 -20.55 -4.78 -22.34
CA ASN A 158 -19.31 -4.83 -21.56
C ASN A 158 -18.10 -4.17 -22.27
N ASN A 159 -18.10 -4.12 -23.60
CA ASN A 159 -17.07 -3.43 -24.39
C ASN A 159 -17.13 -1.88 -24.29
N MET A 160 -18.07 -1.33 -23.52
CA MET A 160 -18.21 0.11 -23.25
C MET A 160 -17.82 0.48 -21.81
N ASP A 161 -17.34 -0.49 -21.03
CA ASP A 161 -17.06 -0.31 -19.61
C ASP A 161 -15.82 0.55 -19.33
N GLY A 162 -14.80 0.55 -20.19
CA GLY A 162 -13.65 1.45 -20.05
C GLY A 162 -12.41 0.88 -19.35
N ALA A 163 -12.51 -0.31 -18.75
CA ALA A 163 -11.40 -0.97 -18.05
C ALA A 163 -10.28 -1.41 -19.01
N VAL A 164 -9.11 -0.75 -18.90
CA VAL A 164 -7.96 -1.02 -19.78
C VAL A 164 -7.38 -2.41 -19.55
N GLY A 165 -7.03 -3.09 -20.64
CA GLY A 165 -6.49 -4.44 -20.62
C GLY A 165 -7.53 -5.52 -20.32
N PHE A 166 -8.75 -5.13 -19.95
CA PHE A 166 -9.88 -6.03 -19.78
C PHE A 166 -10.91 -5.86 -20.91
N THR A 167 -11.61 -4.72 -20.93
CA THR A 167 -12.72 -4.47 -21.89
C THR A 167 -12.27 -3.72 -23.13
N GLN A 168 -11.16 -2.99 -23.08
CA GLN A 168 -10.60 -2.25 -24.19
C GLN A 168 -9.10 -1.97 -24.04
N CYS A 169 -8.44 -1.56 -25.13
CA CYS A 169 -7.15 -0.87 -25.07
C CYS A 169 -7.35 0.58 -24.63
N HIS A 170 -6.25 1.26 -24.27
CA HIS A 170 -6.26 2.72 -24.17
C HIS A 170 -6.66 3.36 -25.51
N ILE A 171 -7.33 4.51 -25.44
CA ILE A 171 -7.47 5.44 -26.54
C ILE A 171 -6.10 6.12 -26.70
N ALA A 172 -5.31 5.70 -27.69
CA ALA A 172 -3.97 6.24 -27.91
C ALA A 172 -3.97 7.75 -28.22
N PRO A 173 -2.87 8.48 -27.98
CA PRO A 173 -2.72 9.88 -28.36
C PRO A 173 -3.16 10.19 -29.80
N GLY A 174 -3.95 11.24 -29.97
CA GLY A 174 -4.52 11.68 -31.25
C GLY A 174 -5.58 10.74 -31.84
N ARG A 175 -6.00 9.70 -31.11
CA ARG A 175 -7.07 8.78 -31.53
C ARG A 175 -8.39 9.11 -30.85
N SER A 176 -9.46 8.51 -31.37
CA SER A 176 -10.81 8.68 -30.85
C SER A 176 -11.48 7.32 -30.63
N PHE A 177 -12.36 7.28 -29.64
CA PHE A 177 -13.24 6.15 -29.35
C PHE A 177 -14.64 6.69 -29.06
N THR A 178 -15.66 5.89 -29.34
CA THR A 178 -17.05 6.27 -29.04
C THR A 178 -17.64 5.29 -28.04
N TYR A 179 -17.89 5.77 -26.83
CA TYR A 179 -18.69 5.04 -25.85
C TYR A 179 -20.16 5.18 -26.26
N ASN A 180 -20.83 4.05 -26.48
CA ASN A 180 -22.19 4.03 -26.99
C ASN A 180 -22.97 2.93 -26.28
N PHE A 181 -23.69 3.31 -25.23
CA PHE A 181 -24.45 2.37 -24.41
C PHE A 181 -25.80 2.95 -23.97
N THR A 182 -26.72 2.06 -23.63
CA THR A 182 -28.03 2.40 -23.07
C THR A 182 -28.03 2.10 -21.58
N ILE A 183 -28.45 3.08 -20.78
CA ILE A 183 -28.61 2.94 -19.33
C ILE A 183 -29.78 1.99 -19.07
N GLY A 184 -29.62 1.02 -18.17
CA GLY A 184 -30.68 0.07 -17.84
C GLY A 184 -31.95 0.76 -17.29
N ALA A 185 -33.10 0.16 -17.56
CA ALA A 185 -34.39 0.69 -17.11
C ALA A 185 -34.51 0.76 -15.57
N GLU A 186 -33.79 -0.10 -14.86
CA GLU A 186 -33.77 -0.19 -13.39
C GLU A 186 -32.59 0.58 -12.75
N GLU A 187 -31.79 1.29 -13.56
CA GLU A 187 -30.60 2.00 -13.10
C GLU A 187 -30.93 3.49 -12.96
N HIS A 188 -30.90 4.00 -11.74
CA HIS A 188 -31.11 5.40 -11.39
C HIS A 188 -30.47 5.69 -10.03
N GLY A 189 -29.98 6.90 -9.83
CA GLY A 189 -29.23 7.28 -8.63
C GLY A 189 -28.01 8.14 -8.96
N THR A 190 -27.03 8.08 -8.06
CA THR A 190 -25.81 8.88 -8.13
C THR A 190 -24.65 8.01 -8.60
N PHE A 191 -24.20 8.28 -9.81
CA PHE A 191 -23.03 7.67 -10.43
C PHE A 191 -21.99 8.76 -10.72
N TRP A 192 -20.87 8.36 -11.29
CA TRP A 192 -19.83 9.27 -11.76
C TRP A 192 -19.04 8.58 -12.85
N TRP A 193 -18.25 9.34 -13.59
CA TRP A 193 -17.33 8.79 -14.59
C TRP A 193 -15.91 9.26 -14.27
N HIS A 194 -14.92 8.44 -14.61
CA HIS A 194 -13.51 8.77 -14.36
C HIS A 194 -12.58 8.05 -15.33
N SER A 195 -11.32 8.49 -15.39
CA SER A 195 -10.29 7.75 -16.09
C SER A 195 -10.06 6.38 -15.47
N HIS A 196 -9.95 5.36 -16.30
CA HIS A 196 -9.58 4.00 -15.90
C HIS A 196 -8.28 3.56 -16.58
N SER A 197 -7.38 4.53 -16.76
CA SER A 197 -6.00 4.35 -17.20
C SER A 197 -5.07 4.83 -16.09
N ASP A 198 -4.24 3.91 -15.58
CA ASP A 198 -3.26 4.15 -14.52
C ASP A 198 -3.84 4.94 -13.33
N VAL A 199 -3.21 6.03 -12.94
CA VAL A 199 -3.61 6.88 -11.80
C VAL A 199 -4.18 8.24 -12.23
N GLN A 200 -4.61 8.36 -13.51
CA GLN A 200 -4.97 9.65 -14.13
C GLN A 200 -6.12 10.38 -13.43
N ARG A 201 -6.97 9.65 -12.71
CA ARG A 201 -8.05 10.24 -11.90
C ARG A 201 -7.51 11.18 -10.82
N ALA A 202 -6.31 10.92 -10.28
CA ALA A 202 -5.67 11.75 -9.26
C ALA A 202 -5.34 13.17 -9.77
N ASP A 203 -5.17 13.33 -11.08
CA ASP A 203 -4.91 14.62 -11.75
C ASP A 203 -6.17 15.20 -12.42
N GLY A 204 -7.36 14.72 -12.03
CA GLY A 204 -8.61 15.42 -12.32
C GLY A 204 -9.46 14.90 -13.47
N LEU A 205 -9.13 13.74 -14.06
CA LEU A 205 -9.93 13.18 -15.15
C LEU A 205 -11.17 12.43 -14.63
N TRP A 206 -12.17 13.18 -14.17
CA TRP A 206 -13.44 12.67 -13.65
C TRP A 206 -14.56 13.71 -13.73
N GLY A 207 -15.81 13.26 -13.62
CA GLY A 207 -17.00 14.12 -13.60
C GLY A 207 -18.26 13.38 -13.14
N GLY A 208 -19.34 14.14 -12.95
CA GLY A 208 -20.59 13.62 -12.39
C GLY A 208 -21.44 12.86 -13.42
N LEU A 209 -22.18 11.85 -12.96
CA LEU A 209 -23.19 11.14 -13.75
C LEU A 209 -24.44 10.89 -12.90
N ILE A 210 -25.50 11.65 -13.13
CA ILE A 210 -26.77 11.49 -12.42
C ILE A 210 -27.80 10.88 -13.33
N VAL A 211 -28.45 9.81 -12.86
CA VAL A 211 -29.50 9.13 -13.59
C VAL A 211 -30.81 9.25 -12.82
N HIS A 212 -31.74 10.04 -13.34
CA HIS A 212 -33.04 10.29 -12.73
C HIS A 212 -34.01 9.13 -13.01
N SER A 213 -34.83 8.77 -12.02
CA SER A 213 -35.86 7.73 -12.18
C SER A 213 -37.14 8.32 -12.79
N PRO A 214 -37.77 7.70 -13.80
CA PRO A 214 -39.11 8.09 -14.27
C PRO A 214 -40.18 8.09 -13.17
N ASP A 215 -40.01 7.22 -12.19
CA ASP A 215 -41.03 6.89 -11.21
C ASP A 215 -40.77 7.61 -9.87
N GLU A 216 -39.82 8.56 -9.83
CA GLU A 216 -39.50 9.26 -8.60
C GLU A 216 -40.65 10.17 -8.15
N VAL A 217 -41.30 9.77 -7.05
CA VAL A 217 -42.37 10.53 -6.41
C VAL A 217 -41.76 11.50 -5.40
N GLY A 218 -42.16 12.78 -5.48
CA GLY A 218 -41.78 13.78 -4.50
C GLY A 218 -40.36 14.32 -4.69
N LEU A 219 -40.00 14.66 -5.93
CA LEU A 219 -38.72 15.27 -6.28
C LEU A 219 -38.34 16.40 -5.32
N PRO A 220 -37.13 16.37 -4.73
CA PRO A 220 -36.67 17.46 -3.89
C PRO A 220 -36.63 18.74 -4.74
N PRO A 221 -37.20 19.86 -4.25
CA PRO A 221 -37.13 21.13 -4.95
C PRO A 221 -35.69 21.65 -5.14
N GLU A 222 -34.76 21.17 -4.32
CA GLU A 222 -33.34 21.48 -4.33
C GLU A 222 -32.56 20.17 -4.29
N ASP A 223 -31.80 19.88 -5.35
CA ASP A 223 -30.99 18.66 -5.50
C ASP A 223 -29.61 19.10 -6.02
N TYR A 224 -28.54 18.73 -5.31
CA TYR A 224 -27.19 19.17 -5.63
C TYR A 224 -26.19 18.03 -5.57
N LEU A 225 -25.23 18.02 -6.50
CA LEU A 225 -24.11 17.11 -6.52
C LEU A 225 -22.83 17.77 -5.97
N LEU A 226 -22.18 17.07 -5.04
CA LEU A 226 -20.89 17.40 -4.45
C LEU A 226 -19.91 16.25 -4.72
N MET A 227 -18.91 16.49 -5.55
CA MET A 227 -17.76 15.62 -5.78
C MET A 227 -16.63 16.10 -4.87
N ILE A 228 -16.22 15.26 -3.93
CA ILE A 228 -15.21 15.60 -2.91
C ILE A 228 -14.05 14.62 -3.05
N GLY A 229 -12.80 15.07 -2.90
CA GLY A 229 -11.65 14.18 -2.99
C GLY A 229 -10.38 14.78 -2.44
N ASP A 230 -9.43 13.92 -2.08
CA ASP A 230 -8.04 14.32 -1.82
C ASP A 230 -7.37 14.92 -3.08
N TRP A 231 -6.34 15.73 -2.85
CA TRP A 231 -5.64 16.45 -3.92
C TRP A 231 -4.14 16.50 -3.66
N PHE A 232 -3.37 16.08 -4.67
CA PHE A 232 -1.91 16.12 -4.68
C PHE A 232 -1.43 17.29 -5.53
N HIS A 233 -0.36 17.97 -5.12
CA HIS A 233 0.28 19.01 -5.93
C HIS A 233 1.29 18.42 -6.94
N GLN A 234 1.90 17.28 -6.62
CA GLN A 234 2.75 16.54 -7.55
C GLN A 234 1.93 15.79 -8.60
N ASN A 235 2.50 15.61 -9.79
CA ASN A 235 1.86 14.84 -10.86
C ASN A 235 1.60 13.39 -10.40
N GLN A 236 0.48 12.82 -10.82
CA GLN A 236 0.06 11.46 -10.49
C GLN A 236 1.16 10.40 -10.69
N THR A 237 1.97 10.50 -11.75
CA THR A 237 3.05 9.55 -12.04
C THR A 237 4.25 9.69 -11.10
N GLU A 238 4.53 10.90 -10.61
CA GLU A 238 5.59 11.15 -9.63
C GLU A 238 5.17 10.62 -8.25
N VAL A 239 3.90 10.82 -7.88
CA VAL A 239 3.34 10.30 -6.63
C VAL A 239 3.36 8.77 -6.64
N LEU A 240 2.95 8.14 -7.74
CA LEU A 240 3.05 6.68 -7.91
C LEU A 240 4.50 6.21 -7.92
N GLY A 241 5.41 6.94 -8.57
CA GLY A 241 6.84 6.61 -8.58
C GLY A 241 7.47 6.66 -7.19
N TRP A 242 7.07 7.63 -6.35
CA TRP A 242 7.47 7.66 -4.95
C TRP A 242 6.89 6.48 -4.16
N TYR A 243 5.61 6.17 -4.34
CA TYR A 243 4.97 5.03 -3.66
C TYR A 243 5.64 3.71 -4.06
N ALA A 244 5.94 3.52 -5.35
CA ALA A 244 6.60 2.33 -5.89
C ALA A 244 8.07 2.19 -5.47
N ASP A 245 8.71 3.24 -4.95
CA ASP A 245 10.08 3.17 -4.45
C ASP A 245 10.11 2.46 -3.09
N ALA A 246 11.05 1.53 -2.92
CA ALA A 246 11.18 0.76 -1.67
C ALA A 246 11.34 1.65 -0.41
N SER A 247 11.84 2.88 -0.56
CA SER A 247 11.95 3.83 0.57
C SER A 247 10.62 4.35 1.08
N SER A 248 9.52 4.17 0.34
CA SER A 248 8.14 4.42 0.82
C SER A 248 7.69 3.40 1.87
N ARG A 249 8.29 2.21 1.88
CA ARG A 249 7.85 0.99 2.59
C ARG A 249 6.45 0.51 2.27
N GLY A 250 5.85 1.00 1.18
CA GLY A 250 4.44 0.78 0.89
C GLY A 250 3.49 1.63 1.71
N ASN A 251 3.96 2.69 2.39
CA ASN A 251 3.08 3.67 2.98
C ASN A 251 2.42 4.51 1.89
N GLU A 252 1.10 4.61 1.93
CA GLU A 252 0.36 5.41 0.97
C GLU A 252 0.74 6.90 1.09
N PRO A 253 0.77 7.62 -0.04
CA PRO A 253 1.13 9.03 -0.04
C PRO A 253 0.02 9.86 0.62
N ALA A 254 0.41 10.69 1.59
CA ALA A 254 -0.49 11.70 2.15
C ALA A 254 -0.70 12.84 1.13
N PRO A 255 -1.95 13.26 0.86
CA PRO A 255 -2.24 14.35 -0.06
C PRO A 255 -1.81 15.71 0.52
N ASP A 256 -1.83 16.74 -0.33
CA ASP A 256 -1.47 18.10 0.05
C ASP A 256 -2.70 18.94 0.43
N SER A 257 -3.87 18.58 -0.10
CA SER A 257 -5.12 19.30 0.06
C SER A 257 -6.34 18.41 -0.22
N LEU A 258 -7.52 19.01 -0.28
CA LEU A 258 -8.76 18.39 -0.73
C LEU A 258 -9.58 19.38 -1.57
N LEU A 259 -10.42 18.86 -2.46
CA LEU A 259 -11.30 19.64 -3.31
C LEU A 259 -12.77 19.27 -3.10
N VAL A 260 -13.66 20.25 -3.21
CA VAL A 260 -15.10 20.09 -3.41
C VAL A 260 -15.44 20.70 -4.77
N ASN A 261 -15.97 19.90 -5.69
CA ASN A 261 -16.29 20.30 -7.08
C ASN A 261 -15.17 21.09 -7.76
N GLY A 262 -13.91 20.70 -7.52
CA GLY A 262 -12.73 21.33 -8.13
C GLY A 262 -12.24 22.62 -7.46
N GLN A 263 -12.75 22.97 -6.27
CA GLN A 263 -12.21 24.06 -5.46
C GLN A 263 -11.79 23.59 -4.07
N GLY A 264 -10.64 24.07 -3.60
CA GLY A 264 -10.12 23.81 -2.26
C GLY A 264 -9.28 24.97 -1.76
N ARG A 265 -8.50 24.74 -0.71
CA ARG A 265 -7.55 25.74 -0.20
C ARG A 265 -6.27 25.09 0.30
N PHE A 266 -5.16 25.72 -0.04
CA PHE A 266 -3.84 25.41 0.53
C PHE A 266 -3.23 26.65 1.18
N ASN A 267 -2.49 26.45 2.27
CA ASN A 267 -1.75 27.53 2.92
C ASN A 267 -0.40 27.73 2.21
N CYS A 268 -0.28 28.77 1.38
CA CYS A 268 0.94 29.04 0.62
C CYS A 268 2.16 29.30 1.50
N SER A 269 2.01 29.64 2.80
CA SER A 269 3.15 29.75 3.71
C SER A 269 3.83 28.41 3.99
N MET A 270 3.14 27.30 3.71
CA MET A 270 3.67 25.94 3.85
C MET A 270 4.43 25.47 2.59
N ALA A 271 4.40 26.25 1.50
CA ALA A 271 5.22 25.98 0.33
C ALA A 271 6.70 26.22 0.68
N VAL A 272 7.50 25.14 0.73
CA VAL A 272 8.92 25.20 1.10
C VAL A 272 9.83 25.16 -0.14
N PRO A 273 11.03 25.77 -0.09
CA PRO A 273 11.97 25.75 -1.22
C PRO A 273 12.39 24.35 -1.69
N ALA A 274 12.30 23.34 -0.83
CA ALA A 274 12.61 21.95 -1.16
C ALA A 274 11.57 21.29 -2.07
N ARG A 275 10.34 21.84 -2.14
CA ARG A 275 9.25 21.45 -3.05
C ARG A 275 8.58 22.72 -3.58
N PRO A 276 9.25 23.48 -4.46
CA PRO A 276 8.76 24.77 -4.91
C PRO A 276 7.48 24.58 -5.74
N VAL A 277 6.40 25.22 -5.32
CA VAL A 277 5.13 25.27 -6.05
C VAL A 277 4.79 26.72 -6.37
N VAL A 278 4.10 26.95 -7.48
CA VAL A 278 3.52 28.27 -7.78
C VAL A 278 2.19 28.34 -7.05
N CYS A 279 2.16 29.10 -5.96
CA CYS A 279 1.01 29.19 -5.06
C CYS A 279 0.46 30.60 -4.99
N SER A 280 -0.83 30.74 -5.26
CA SER A 280 -1.62 31.94 -5.02
C SER A 280 -2.57 31.68 -3.86
N GLN A 281 -2.49 32.47 -2.79
CA GLN A 281 -3.27 32.21 -1.60
C GLN A 281 -4.77 32.34 -1.89
N VAL A 282 -5.51 31.26 -1.68
CA VAL A 282 -6.97 31.26 -1.66
C VAL A 282 -7.42 31.41 -0.22
N HIS A 283 -8.14 32.48 0.07
CA HIS A 283 -8.74 32.72 1.38
C HIS A 283 -10.13 32.07 1.46
N PHE A 284 -10.62 31.87 2.67
CA PHE A 284 -11.96 31.35 2.90
C PHE A 284 -13.06 32.18 2.22
N THR A 285 -12.88 33.50 2.19
CA THR A 285 -13.81 34.45 1.55
C THR A 285 -13.81 34.38 0.02
N ASP A 286 -12.80 33.73 -0.58
CA ASP A 286 -12.70 33.57 -2.03
C ASP A 286 -13.49 32.33 -2.50
N LEU A 287 -13.88 31.44 -1.58
CA LEU A 287 -14.69 30.27 -1.89
C LEU A 287 -16.12 30.67 -2.23
N LYS A 288 -16.63 30.12 -3.33
CA LYS A 288 -18.04 30.21 -3.67
C LYS A 288 -18.88 29.39 -2.67
N PRO A 289 -20.07 29.85 -2.27
CA PRO A 289 -20.99 29.05 -1.46
C PRO A 289 -21.39 27.77 -2.19
N LEU A 290 -21.66 26.68 -1.48
CA LEU A 290 -22.09 25.43 -2.10
C LEU A 290 -23.48 25.54 -2.72
N LEU A 291 -24.38 26.30 -2.10
CA LEU A 291 -25.79 26.45 -2.49
C LEU A 291 -26.16 27.92 -2.68
N VAL A 292 -27.18 28.17 -3.51
CA VAL A 292 -27.62 29.52 -3.90
C VAL A 292 -28.13 30.35 -2.71
N SER A 293 -29.04 29.81 -1.91
CA SER A 293 -29.62 30.50 -0.76
C SER A 293 -30.30 29.53 0.20
N ARG A 294 -30.40 29.92 1.48
CA ARG A 294 -31.08 29.09 2.48
C ARG A 294 -32.59 29.13 2.26
N SER A 295 -33.17 28.01 1.84
CA SER A 295 -34.61 27.84 1.71
C SER A 295 -35.16 26.85 2.72
N GLN A 296 -36.46 26.95 3.02
CA GLN A 296 -37.19 25.95 3.81
C GLN A 296 -37.66 24.76 2.95
N LYS A 297 -37.22 24.68 1.69
CA LYS A 297 -37.57 23.58 0.80
C LYS A 297 -36.78 22.34 1.21
N LYS A 298 -37.28 21.17 0.82
CA LYS A 298 -36.52 19.93 0.97
C LYS A 298 -35.28 19.99 0.07
N THR A 299 -34.12 19.81 0.67
CA THR A 299 -32.83 19.79 -0.02
C THR A 299 -32.26 18.37 0.01
N ARG A 300 -31.77 17.90 -1.12
CA ARG A 300 -30.97 16.67 -1.23
C ARG A 300 -29.54 17.02 -1.65
N LEU A 301 -28.57 16.44 -0.96
CA LEU A 301 -27.16 16.51 -1.33
C LEU A 301 -26.69 15.12 -1.74
N ARG A 302 -26.11 15.01 -2.93
CA ARG A 302 -25.52 13.79 -3.47
C ARG A 302 -24.01 13.93 -3.36
N VAL A 303 -23.39 13.11 -2.53
CA VAL A 303 -21.95 13.19 -2.26
C VAL A 303 -21.25 12.02 -2.92
N VAL A 304 -20.18 12.31 -3.65
CA VAL A 304 -19.32 11.33 -4.32
C VAL A 304 -17.90 11.53 -3.81
N ASN A 305 -17.26 10.48 -3.29
CA ASN A 305 -15.83 10.53 -3.04
C ASN A 305 -15.06 10.18 -4.34
N THR A 306 -14.45 11.20 -4.93
CA THR A 306 -13.61 11.14 -6.14
C THR A 306 -12.12 10.99 -5.83
N GLY A 307 -11.74 11.06 -4.55
CA GLY A 307 -10.36 11.02 -4.07
C GLY A 307 -9.63 9.73 -4.40
N SER A 308 -8.30 9.77 -4.37
CA SER A 308 -7.43 8.66 -4.76
C SER A 308 -7.15 7.68 -3.62
N VAL A 309 -7.03 8.20 -2.39
CA VAL A 309 -6.55 7.45 -1.22
C VAL A 309 -7.48 7.61 -0.01
N ALA A 310 -7.98 8.82 0.23
CA ALA A 310 -8.53 9.19 1.52
C ALA A 310 -10.03 8.89 1.66
N GLY A 311 -10.40 8.31 2.80
CA GLY A 311 -11.77 8.32 3.28
C GLY A 311 -12.19 9.73 3.70
N LEU A 312 -13.50 10.03 3.64
CA LEU A 312 -14.03 11.35 3.97
C LEU A 312 -15.19 11.25 4.95
N SER A 313 -15.17 12.07 6.00
CA SER A 313 -16.34 12.37 6.82
C SER A 313 -16.78 13.81 6.61
N ILE A 314 -18.08 14.06 6.69
CA ILE A 314 -18.63 15.40 6.52
C ILE A 314 -19.53 15.77 7.69
N ARG A 315 -19.57 17.06 8.03
CA ARG A 315 -20.50 17.65 8.99
C ARG A 315 -21.19 18.86 8.39
N ILE A 316 -22.50 19.01 8.62
CA ILE A 316 -23.24 20.22 8.24
C ILE A 316 -23.68 20.97 9.49
N GLY A 317 -23.06 22.12 9.75
CA GLY A 317 -23.43 23.00 10.86
C GLY A 317 -24.85 23.53 10.70
N GLY A 318 -25.71 23.32 11.70
CA GLY A 318 -27.08 23.84 11.68
C GLY A 318 -28.08 23.05 10.85
N ALA A 319 -27.74 21.83 10.43
CA ALA A 319 -28.67 20.89 9.81
C ALA A 319 -28.57 19.50 10.44
N MET A 320 -29.63 18.71 10.31
CA MET A 320 -29.56 17.26 10.43
C MET A 320 -29.55 16.68 9.01
N ILE A 321 -28.66 15.74 8.75
CA ILE A 321 -28.54 15.01 7.50
C ILE A 321 -28.91 13.54 7.72
N ARG A 322 -29.62 12.97 6.75
CA ARG A 322 -30.03 11.57 6.80
C ARG A 322 -29.63 10.85 5.52
N PRO A 323 -28.77 9.82 5.59
CA PRO A 323 -28.55 8.91 4.47
C PRO A 323 -29.84 8.25 4.00
N VAL A 324 -30.18 8.42 2.73
CA VAL A 324 -31.39 7.84 2.12
C VAL A 324 -31.09 6.89 0.97
N ARG A 325 -29.98 7.09 0.25
CA ARG A 325 -29.49 6.16 -0.77
C ARG A 325 -27.97 6.04 -0.71
N VAL A 326 -27.46 4.89 -1.13
CA VAL A 326 -26.02 4.65 -1.31
C VAL A 326 -25.73 4.14 -2.72
N ASP A 327 -24.53 4.45 -3.21
CA ASP A 327 -23.99 4.05 -4.51
C ASP A 327 -24.98 4.30 -5.66
N GLY A 328 -25.30 3.26 -6.45
CA GLY A 328 -26.23 3.31 -7.59
C GLY A 328 -27.70 3.55 -7.22
N GLY A 329 -27.99 4.36 -6.19
CA GLY A 329 -29.32 4.78 -5.78
C GLY A 329 -30.05 3.82 -4.85
N PHE A 330 -29.34 2.89 -4.19
CA PHE A 330 -29.97 1.87 -3.36
C PHE A 330 -30.48 2.46 -2.05
N GLY A 331 -31.79 2.37 -1.81
CA GLY A 331 -32.43 2.94 -0.63
C GLY A 331 -31.94 2.32 0.68
N VAL A 332 -31.66 3.16 1.67
CA VAL A 332 -31.22 2.76 3.01
C VAL A 332 -32.07 3.41 4.10
N ARG A 333 -32.03 2.84 5.30
CA ARG A 333 -32.55 3.42 6.54
C ARG A 333 -31.37 3.72 7.44
N ALA A 334 -31.26 4.98 7.83
CA ALA A 334 -30.26 5.49 8.73
C ALA A 334 -30.90 6.53 9.65
N GLU A 335 -30.37 6.69 10.85
CA GLU A 335 -30.74 7.79 11.74
C GLU A 335 -30.32 9.13 11.13
N ALA A 336 -30.91 10.24 11.59
CA ALA A 336 -30.42 11.56 11.21
C ALA A 336 -29.31 12.00 12.17
N SER A 337 -28.21 12.52 11.63
CA SER A 337 -27.06 13.02 12.38
C SER A 337 -26.64 14.40 11.85
N GLU A 338 -25.71 15.09 12.51
CA GLU A 338 -25.02 16.25 11.91
C GLU A 338 -23.85 15.82 11.03
N THR A 339 -23.39 14.58 11.19
CA THR A 339 -22.19 13.99 10.59
C THR A 339 -22.55 12.76 9.76
N VAL A 340 -21.81 12.51 8.69
CA VAL A 340 -21.85 11.25 7.91
C VAL A 340 -20.44 10.92 7.42
N GLY A 341 -20.03 9.67 7.53
CA GLY A 341 -18.73 9.18 7.06
C GLY A 341 -18.32 7.91 7.82
N ILE A 342 -17.26 7.21 7.50
CA ILE A 342 -16.26 7.49 6.46
C ILE A 342 -16.79 7.00 5.12
N LEU A 343 -16.80 7.88 4.11
CA LEU A 343 -17.11 7.61 2.72
C LEU A 343 -15.79 7.41 1.96
N TYR A 344 -15.51 6.20 1.49
CA TYR A 344 -14.26 5.85 0.81
C TYR A 344 -14.29 6.19 -0.69
N PRO A 345 -13.11 6.30 -1.35
CA PRO A 345 -13.01 6.49 -2.80
C PRO A 345 -13.95 5.57 -3.60
N GLY A 346 -14.72 6.16 -4.50
CA GLY A 346 -15.70 5.47 -5.34
C GLY A 346 -17.08 5.29 -4.72
N GLU A 347 -17.26 5.49 -3.42
CA GLU A 347 -18.57 5.41 -2.77
C GLU A 347 -19.40 6.69 -2.98
N ARG A 348 -20.73 6.52 -2.97
CA ARG A 348 -21.69 7.64 -3.07
C ARG A 348 -22.77 7.54 -2.01
N VAL A 349 -23.23 8.69 -1.54
CA VAL A 349 -24.36 8.78 -0.60
C VAL A 349 -25.27 9.94 -0.96
N ASP A 350 -26.57 9.69 -1.01
CA ASP A 350 -27.60 10.72 -1.10
C ASP A 350 -28.13 11.03 0.30
N LEU A 351 -28.12 12.31 0.66
CA LEU A 351 -28.47 12.84 1.97
C LEU A 351 -29.68 13.76 1.85
N ASP A 352 -30.75 13.45 2.57
CA ASP A 352 -31.83 14.42 2.77
C ASP A 352 -31.41 15.36 3.92
N VAL A 353 -31.52 16.68 3.69
CA VAL A 353 -31.07 17.72 4.62
C VAL A 353 -32.26 18.42 5.28
N GLU A 354 -32.25 18.48 6.61
CA GLU A 354 -33.23 19.16 7.44
C GLU A 354 -32.57 20.34 8.18
N TRP A 355 -32.82 21.56 7.71
CA TRP A 355 -32.26 22.79 8.30
C TRP A 355 -32.91 23.13 9.66
N LYS A 356 -32.11 23.45 10.69
CA LYS A 356 -32.62 23.83 12.02
C LYS A 356 -33.21 25.25 12.00
N GLU A 357 -34.47 25.41 12.42
CA GLU A 357 -35.23 26.68 12.35
C GLU A 357 -34.57 27.87 13.08
N HIS A 358 -33.84 27.62 14.17
CA HIS A 358 -33.25 28.67 15.03
C HIS A 358 -31.73 28.57 15.17
N HIS A 359 -31.02 28.17 14.12
CA HIS A 359 -29.56 28.15 14.15
C HIS A 359 -28.98 29.58 14.14
N ALA A 360 -28.43 30.00 15.28
CA ALA A 360 -27.70 31.25 15.42
C ALA A 360 -26.24 31.04 15.00
N GLY A 361 -25.92 31.35 13.74
CA GLY A 361 -24.57 31.24 13.19
C GLY A 361 -24.58 30.86 11.71
N ASP A 362 -23.44 31.08 11.07
CA ASP A 362 -23.18 30.67 9.69
C ASP A 362 -23.25 29.15 9.53
N VAL A 363 -23.63 28.70 8.32
CA VAL A 363 -23.87 27.29 7.99
C VAL A 363 -22.76 26.82 7.05
N TRP A 364 -21.97 25.86 7.50
CA TRP A 364 -20.79 25.37 6.81
C TRP A 364 -20.89 23.86 6.59
N LEU A 365 -20.30 23.40 5.49
CA LEU A 365 -19.89 22.01 5.32
C LEU A 365 -18.45 21.90 5.82
N THR A 366 -18.20 21.06 6.81
CA THR A 366 -16.85 20.70 7.22
C THR A 366 -16.53 19.32 6.65
N VAL A 367 -15.46 19.22 5.88
CA VAL A 367 -14.92 17.97 5.35
C VAL A 367 -13.72 17.56 6.19
N TYR A 368 -13.73 16.31 6.62
CA TYR A 368 -12.69 15.66 7.41
C TYR A 368 -12.09 14.56 6.57
N MET A 369 -10.80 14.66 6.30
CA MET A 369 -10.03 13.61 5.66
C MET A 369 -9.63 12.58 6.70
N ASP A 370 -9.98 11.32 6.44
CA ASP A 370 -9.57 10.20 7.26
C ASP A 370 -8.08 9.89 7.01
N ASP A 371 -7.30 9.77 8.08
CA ASP A 371 -5.85 9.61 8.03
C ASP A 371 -5.38 8.16 8.23
N GLU A 372 -6.31 7.18 8.21
CA GLU A 372 -6.00 5.77 8.43
C GLU A 372 -4.89 5.25 7.50
N ASN A 373 -4.89 5.72 6.25
CA ASN A 373 -3.92 5.31 5.24
C ASN A 373 -2.68 6.24 5.19
N PHE A 374 -2.56 7.28 6.05
CA PHE A 374 -1.43 8.22 5.99
C PHE A 374 -0.30 7.79 6.91
N GLY A 375 0.46 6.76 6.50
CA GLY A 375 1.61 6.26 7.27
C GLY A 375 2.70 7.31 7.51
N TYR A 376 2.84 8.30 6.62
CA TYR A 376 3.71 9.46 6.82
C TYR A 376 2.90 10.75 6.94
N PRO A 377 3.14 11.58 7.98
CA PRO A 377 2.43 12.84 8.11
C PRO A 377 2.89 13.81 7.02
N ASN A 378 1.93 14.55 6.44
CA ASN A 378 2.21 15.74 5.65
C ASN A 378 1.90 16.99 6.50
N PRO A 379 2.91 17.69 7.04
CA PRO A 379 2.68 18.88 7.86
C PRO A 379 1.99 20.03 7.13
N ALA A 380 2.03 20.03 5.79
CA ALA A 380 1.39 21.05 4.97
C ALA A 380 -0.11 20.77 4.73
N LEU A 381 -0.55 19.52 4.90
CA LEU A 381 -1.94 19.13 4.75
C LEU A 381 -2.77 19.73 5.90
N ASN A 382 -3.85 20.43 5.54
CA ASN A 382 -4.95 20.68 6.46
C ASN A 382 -6.06 19.64 6.20
N PRO A 383 -6.18 18.59 7.05
CA PRO A 383 -7.14 17.51 6.83
C PRO A 383 -8.59 17.91 7.14
N ILE A 384 -8.81 19.09 7.74
CA ILE A 384 -10.14 19.59 8.10
C ILE A 384 -10.38 20.94 7.41
N GLN A 385 -11.26 20.94 6.41
CA GLN A 385 -11.57 22.17 5.66
C GLN A 385 -13.06 22.50 5.73
N ASN A 386 -13.35 23.78 5.99
CA ASN A 386 -14.70 24.31 5.96
C ASN A 386 -15.03 24.92 4.59
N PHE A 387 -16.28 24.79 4.16
CA PHE A 387 -16.85 25.38 2.95
C PHE A 387 -18.16 26.11 3.29
N PRO A 388 -18.35 27.36 2.84
CA PRO A 388 -19.63 28.07 2.97
C PRO A 388 -20.74 27.31 2.26
N ILE A 389 -21.84 27.02 2.95
CA ILE A 389 -23.02 26.45 2.28
C ILE A 389 -23.83 27.54 1.60
N PHE A 390 -23.97 28.70 2.23
CA PHE A 390 -24.72 29.84 1.69
C PHE A 390 -23.84 31.08 1.65
N SER A 391 -24.22 32.08 0.85
CA SER A 391 -23.55 33.37 0.85
C SER A 391 -23.56 33.97 2.26
N LEU A 392 -22.41 34.49 2.67
CA LEU A 392 -22.26 35.20 3.93
C LEU A 392 -23.00 36.53 3.84
N ASP A 393 -24.03 36.73 4.66
CA ASP A 393 -24.64 38.05 4.84
C ASP A 393 -23.53 39.01 5.29
N GLY A 394 -23.47 40.25 4.80
CA GLY A 394 -22.39 41.23 5.07
C GLY A 394 -22.16 41.65 6.54
N LYS A 395 -22.71 40.90 7.50
CA LYS A 395 -22.47 40.94 8.95
C LYS A 395 -21.71 39.70 9.48
N ALA A 396 -21.48 38.68 8.66
CA ALA A 396 -20.76 37.46 9.06
C ALA A 396 -19.26 37.75 9.22
N SER A 397 -18.64 37.01 10.14
CA SER A 397 -17.20 37.05 10.35
C SER A 397 -16.49 36.61 9.06
N SER A 398 -15.59 37.44 8.53
CA SER A 398 -14.69 37.05 7.43
C SER A 398 -13.72 35.92 7.81
N ASN A 399 -13.69 35.53 9.08
CA ASN A 399 -12.80 34.50 9.59
C ASN A 399 -13.49 33.14 9.55
N GLU A 400 -12.78 32.17 8.99
CA GLU A 400 -13.14 30.76 9.04
C GLU A 400 -13.41 30.31 10.48
N PRO A 401 -14.47 29.52 10.74
CA PRO A 401 -14.70 28.95 12.06
C PRO A 401 -13.51 28.07 12.48
N PRO A 402 -13.16 28.03 13.79
CA PRO A 402 -12.10 27.16 14.26
C PRO A 402 -12.48 25.70 13.97
N SER A 403 -11.60 24.99 13.25
CA SER A 403 -11.76 23.56 12.98
C SER A 403 -11.79 22.78 14.29
N GLN A 404 -12.92 22.15 14.58
CA GLN A 404 -13.05 21.21 15.69
C GLN A 404 -12.78 19.81 15.14
N THR A 405 -11.88 19.09 15.79
CA THR A 405 -11.67 17.66 15.54
C THR A 405 -12.96 16.89 15.84
N LEU A 406 -13.29 15.92 14.98
CA LEU A 406 -14.36 14.96 15.24
C LEU A 406 -13.75 13.74 15.91
N GLU A 407 -14.33 13.31 17.02
CA GLU A 407 -14.03 12.00 17.59
C GLU A 407 -14.73 10.93 16.74
N SER A 408 -14.09 9.77 16.54
CA SER A 408 -14.65 8.69 15.70
C SER A 408 -16.03 8.22 16.17
N ALA A 409 -16.32 8.34 17.48
CA ALA A 409 -17.62 7.99 18.07
C ALA A 409 -18.77 8.94 17.66
N ASP A 410 -18.45 10.14 17.18
CA ASP A 410 -19.43 11.16 16.78
C ASP A 410 -19.78 11.09 15.28
N ILE A 411 -19.15 10.18 14.53
CA ILE A 411 -19.33 10.03 13.09
C ILE A 411 -20.41 8.99 12.81
N GLN A 412 -21.45 9.35 12.05
CA GLN A 412 -22.41 8.37 11.57
C GLN A 412 -21.81 7.50 10.46
N VAL A 413 -21.41 6.28 10.84
CA VAL A 413 -20.79 5.27 9.96
C VAL A 413 -21.77 4.75 8.90
N LEU A 414 -21.31 4.70 7.64
CA LEU A 414 -22.06 4.21 6.48
C LEU A 414 -21.88 2.70 6.22
N ASP A 415 -21.40 1.94 7.20
CA ASP A 415 -21.16 0.50 7.04
C ASP A 415 -22.42 -0.35 7.26
N ALA A 416 -22.33 -1.62 6.85
CA ALA A 416 -23.44 -2.56 6.85
C ALA A 416 -23.98 -2.94 8.25
N GLN A 417 -23.31 -2.56 9.34
CA GLN A 417 -23.80 -2.76 10.72
C GLN A 417 -24.71 -1.60 11.15
N TYR A 418 -24.38 -0.37 10.76
CA TYR A 418 -25.09 0.83 11.21
C TYR A 418 -26.20 1.28 10.24
N ILE A 419 -26.11 0.92 8.96
CA ILE A 419 -27.17 1.18 7.97
C ILE A 419 -27.82 -0.12 7.46
N LYS A 420 -29.12 -0.05 7.19
CA LYS A 420 -29.91 -1.20 6.69
C LYS A 420 -30.57 -0.86 5.37
N ALA A 421 -30.79 -1.85 4.51
CA ALA A 421 -31.57 -1.63 3.29
C ALA A 421 -32.98 -1.13 3.62
N ALA A 422 -33.50 -0.24 2.77
CA ALA A 422 -34.86 0.30 2.89
C ALA A 422 -35.94 -0.77 2.70
N THR A 423 -35.64 -1.84 1.96
CA THR A 423 -36.57 -2.92 1.65
C THR A 423 -36.01 -4.26 2.10
N LYS A 424 -36.88 -5.13 2.65
CA LYS A 424 -36.53 -6.51 2.98
C LYS A 424 -36.24 -7.29 1.70
N VAL A 425 -35.19 -8.10 1.70
CA VAL A 425 -34.88 -9.02 0.62
C VAL A 425 -35.39 -10.41 1.00
N PHE A 426 -36.21 -11.03 0.14
CA PHE A 426 -36.85 -12.32 0.45
C PHE A 426 -36.14 -13.53 -0.17
N ASP A 427 -35.32 -13.31 -1.21
CA ASP A 427 -34.79 -14.38 -2.06
C ASP A 427 -33.25 -14.55 -1.95
N LEU A 428 -32.66 -14.24 -0.78
CA LEU A 428 -31.26 -14.50 -0.50
C LEU A 428 -31.11 -15.86 0.22
N PRO A 429 -30.43 -16.85 -0.38
CA PRO A 429 -30.18 -18.11 0.29
C PRO A 429 -29.15 -17.94 1.41
N ALA A 430 -29.21 -18.79 2.44
CA ALA A 430 -28.20 -18.81 3.49
C ALA A 430 -26.82 -19.32 3.03
N LYS A 431 -26.76 -19.99 1.88
CA LYS A 431 -25.52 -20.48 1.27
C LYS A 431 -25.59 -20.26 -0.25
N ALA A 432 -24.57 -19.64 -0.83
CA ALA A 432 -24.48 -19.48 -2.27
C ALA A 432 -24.21 -20.81 -3.01
N GLU A 433 -24.45 -20.81 -4.33
CA GLU A 433 -24.16 -21.96 -5.20
C GLU A 433 -22.66 -22.07 -5.49
N GLN A 434 -21.94 -20.96 -5.41
CA GLN A 434 -20.50 -20.87 -5.56
C GLN A 434 -19.96 -19.85 -4.56
N THR A 435 -18.81 -20.14 -3.97
CA THR A 435 -18.10 -19.23 -3.06
C THR A 435 -16.71 -18.99 -3.64
N ILE A 436 -16.32 -17.73 -3.70
CA ILE A 436 -14.99 -17.28 -4.11
C ILE A 436 -14.33 -16.70 -2.87
N LEU A 437 -13.16 -17.23 -2.51
CA LEU A 437 -12.36 -16.78 -1.38
C LEU A 437 -11.12 -16.07 -1.91
N LEU A 438 -10.97 -14.80 -1.52
CA LEU A 438 -9.88 -13.93 -1.93
C LEU A 438 -9.16 -13.42 -0.69
N TYR A 439 -7.83 -13.50 -0.70
CA TYR A 439 -6.97 -12.85 0.26
C TYR A 439 -6.35 -11.64 -0.43
N ALA A 440 -6.57 -10.44 0.10
CA ALA A 440 -5.96 -9.23 -0.43
C ALA A 440 -4.81 -8.82 0.49
N LYS A 441 -3.65 -8.52 -0.07
CA LYS A 441 -2.48 -8.05 0.68
C LYS A 441 -1.58 -7.21 -0.22
N VAL A 442 -0.89 -6.23 0.33
CA VAL A 442 0.25 -5.57 -0.31
C VAL A 442 1.53 -6.26 0.13
N GLU A 443 2.33 -6.69 -0.84
CA GLU A 443 3.62 -7.35 -0.58
C GLU A 443 4.77 -6.60 -1.25
N LYS A 444 5.97 -6.72 -0.66
CA LYS A 444 7.21 -6.12 -1.12
C LYS A 444 8.21 -7.25 -1.37
N LEU A 445 8.12 -7.86 -2.54
CA LEU A 445 8.91 -9.04 -2.87
C LEU A 445 10.24 -8.62 -3.50
N ALA A 446 11.32 -9.34 -3.19
CA ALA A 446 12.65 -8.99 -3.66
C ALA A 446 12.76 -9.03 -5.19
N HIS A 447 12.13 -10.02 -5.83
CA HIS A 447 12.08 -10.15 -7.29
C HIS A 447 11.21 -9.08 -7.98
N MET A 448 10.42 -8.34 -7.20
CA MET A 448 9.65 -7.17 -7.64
C MET A 448 10.31 -5.87 -7.20
N ASP A 449 11.64 -5.87 -7.03
CA ASP A 449 12.41 -4.67 -6.70
C ASP A 449 12.03 -4.03 -5.34
N TYR A 450 11.37 -4.82 -4.48
CA TYR A 450 10.78 -4.37 -3.22
C TYR A 450 9.76 -3.22 -3.38
N ALA A 451 9.22 -3.07 -4.60
CA ALA A 451 8.08 -2.19 -4.85
C ALA A 451 6.84 -2.75 -4.14
N PRO A 452 5.99 -1.91 -3.54
CA PRO A 452 4.73 -2.36 -2.96
C PRO A 452 3.78 -2.74 -4.09
N VAL A 453 3.36 -4.00 -4.13
CA VAL A 453 2.44 -4.53 -5.14
C VAL A 453 1.24 -5.17 -4.45
N GLY A 454 0.05 -4.86 -4.94
CA GLY A 454 -1.19 -5.48 -4.46
C GLY A 454 -1.38 -6.88 -5.04
N PHE A 455 -1.62 -7.84 -4.15
CA PHE A 455 -1.89 -9.24 -4.46
C PHE A 455 -3.33 -9.59 -4.11
N ILE A 456 -3.95 -10.37 -4.98
CA ILE A 456 -5.14 -11.15 -4.69
C ILE A 456 -4.72 -12.63 -4.73
N ASN A 457 -4.84 -13.30 -3.59
CA ASN A 457 -4.22 -14.59 -3.32
C ASN A 457 -2.71 -14.51 -3.61
N HIS A 458 -2.20 -15.33 -4.54
CA HIS A 458 -0.78 -15.35 -4.93
C HIS A 458 -0.53 -14.66 -6.27
N THR A 459 -1.44 -13.77 -6.72
CA THR A 459 -1.34 -13.14 -8.04
C THR A 459 -1.54 -11.63 -7.99
N SER A 460 -0.78 -10.91 -8.79
CA SER A 460 -0.94 -9.47 -9.01
C SER A 460 -1.46 -9.19 -10.43
N TRP A 461 -2.19 -8.08 -10.59
CA TRP A 461 -2.79 -7.70 -11.87
C TRP A 461 -1.83 -6.87 -12.73
N THR A 462 -1.73 -7.22 -14.01
CA THR A 462 -1.13 -6.39 -15.05
C THR A 462 -2.08 -6.26 -16.25
N PRO A 463 -2.22 -5.06 -16.86
CA PRO A 463 -3.06 -4.87 -18.05
C PRO A 463 -2.61 -5.73 -19.24
N GLN A 464 -3.58 -6.37 -19.91
CA GLN A 464 -3.30 -7.30 -21.01
C GLN A 464 -3.39 -6.62 -22.38
N THR A 465 -2.55 -7.04 -23.34
CA THR A 465 -2.59 -6.58 -24.74
C THR A 465 -2.48 -7.77 -25.70
N PRO A 466 -3.53 -8.08 -26.50
CA PRO A 466 -4.84 -7.41 -26.57
C PRO A 466 -5.66 -7.57 -25.28
N PRO A 467 -6.73 -6.79 -25.06
CA PRO A 467 -7.55 -6.86 -23.85
C PRO A 467 -8.16 -8.24 -23.63
N LEU A 468 -8.42 -8.62 -22.38
CA LEU A 468 -8.92 -9.96 -22.05
C LEU A 468 -10.18 -10.37 -22.82
N LEU A 469 -11.13 -9.46 -23.07
CA LEU A 469 -12.33 -9.78 -23.86
C LEU A 469 -12.04 -10.23 -25.29
N ASP A 470 -10.89 -9.83 -25.86
CA ASP A 470 -10.45 -10.20 -27.21
C ASP A 470 -9.54 -11.44 -27.22
N GLN A 471 -9.22 -12.00 -26.04
CA GLN A 471 -8.39 -13.20 -25.89
C GLN A 471 -9.21 -14.47 -25.68
N ASN A 472 -8.64 -15.61 -26.06
CA ASN A 472 -9.20 -16.93 -25.75
C ASN A 472 -9.06 -17.25 -24.26
N ARG A 473 -10.05 -17.94 -23.69
CA ARG A 473 -10.06 -18.31 -22.26
C ARG A 473 -8.80 -19.04 -21.79
N THR A 474 -8.24 -19.94 -22.61
CA THR A 474 -7.02 -20.68 -22.26
C THR A 474 -5.83 -19.74 -22.00
N SER A 475 -5.76 -18.62 -22.72
CA SER A 475 -4.76 -17.56 -22.50
C SER A 475 -4.97 -16.85 -21.16
N TRP A 476 -6.20 -16.80 -20.64
CA TRP A 476 -6.48 -16.18 -19.35
C TRP A 476 -5.94 -17.05 -18.21
N ASP A 477 -6.22 -18.35 -18.28
CA ASP A 477 -5.87 -19.33 -17.24
C ASP A 477 -4.33 -19.52 -17.14
N GLU A 478 -3.60 -19.26 -18.23
CA GLU A 478 -2.12 -19.33 -18.26
C GLU A 478 -1.43 -18.14 -17.58
N ASN A 479 -2.10 -17.00 -17.44
CA ASN A 479 -1.44 -15.75 -17.02
C ASN A 479 -1.82 -15.30 -15.60
N GLN A 480 -3.02 -15.63 -15.08
CA GLN A 480 -3.48 -15.18 -13.75
C GLN A 480 -4.56 -16.09 -13.16
N LEU A 481 -4.68 -16.09 -11.83
CA LEU A 481 -5.81 -16.72 -11.14
C LEU A 481 -7.07 -15.85 -11.30
N ILE A 482 -7.91 -16.19 -12.27
CA ILE A 482 -9.20 -15.49 -12.48
C ILE A 482 -10.35 -16.39 -12.01
N PRO A 483 -11.04 -16.06 -10.91
CA PRO A 483 -12.24 -16.77 -10.49
C PRO A 483 -13.26 -16.82 -11.63
N PHE A 484 -13.62 -18.02 -12.06
CA PHE A 484 -14.59 -18.20 -13.15
C PHE A 484 -15.97 -18.54 -12.62
N ILE A 485 -16.94 -17.70 -12.99
CA ILE A 485 -18.35 -17.99 -12.78
C ILE A 485 -18.90 -18.47 -14.12
N GLY A 486 -19.04 -19.79 -14.29
CA GLY A 486 -19.49 -20.37 -15.55
C GLY A 486 -20.85 -19.82 -15.98
N ILE A 487 -20.96 -19.38 -17.24
CA ILE A 487 -22.16 -18.75 -17.80
C ILE A 487 -23.31 -19.76 -17.82
N SER A 488 -24.41 -19.45 -17.14
CA SER A 488 -25.65 -20.22 -17.17
C SER A 488 -26.71 -19.40 -17.91
N HIS A 489 -27.09 -19.82 -19.11
CA HIS A 489 -28.07 -19.08 -19.92
C HIS A 489 -29.52 -19.18 -19.40
N ASN A 490 -29.81 -20.15 -18.52
CA ASN A 490 -31.19 -20.46 -18.13
C ASN A 490 -31.51 -20.15 -16.66
N LYS A 491 -30.51 -19.87 -15.80
CA LYS A 491 -30.73 -19.55 -14.39
C LYS A 491 -29.59 -18.69 -13.83
N PRO A 492 -29.88 -17.56 -13.15
CA PRO A 492 -28.86 -16.79 -12.46
C PRO A 492 -28.24 -17.65 -11.35
N LYS A 493 -26.91 -17.60 -11.22
CA LYS A 493 -26.17 -18.24 -10.13
C LYS A 493 -26.00 -17.24 -8.99
N ARG A 494 -26.20 -17.70 -7.75
CA ARG A 494 -25.82 -16.95 -6.56
C ARG A 494 -24.36 -17.23 -6.23
N VAL A 495 -23.56 -16.17 -6.07
CA VAL A 495 -22.13 -16.26 -5.77
C VAL A 495 -21.84 -15.43 -4.54
N ASP A 496 -21.16 -16.04 -3.56
CA ASP A 496 -20.56 -15.32 -2.45
C ASP A 496 -19.11 -15.01 -2.80
N ILE A 497 -18.70 -13.76 -2.60
CA ILE A 497 -17.30 -13.33 -2.71
C ILE A 497 -16.89 -12.90 -1.31
N ILE A 498 -15.88 -13.59 -0.76
CA ILE A 498 -15.31 -13.30 0.55
C ILE A 498 -13.94 -12.71 0.30
N ILE A 499 -13.71 -11.51 0.81
CA ILE A 499 -12.43 -10.81 0.70
C ILE A 499 -11.87 -10.69 2.12
N ASN A 500 -10.83 -11.46 2.40
CA ASN A 500 -10.00 -11.32 3.59
C ASN A 500 -8.91 -10.30 3.28
N ASN A 501 -9.09 -9.08 3.75
CA ASN A 501 -8.03 -8.07 3.70
C ASN A 501 -7.00 -8.36 4.79
N LEU A 502 -5.76 -8.63 4.40
CA LEU A 502 -4.64 -8.94 5.29
C LEU A 502 -3.78 -7.71 5.59
N ASP A 503 -4.10 -6.56 4.98
CA ASP A 503 -3.44 -5.29 5.26
C ASP A 503 -4.10 -4.55 6.43
N ASP A 504 -3.32 -3.75 7.16
CA ASP A 504 -3.81 -2.91 8.25
C ASP A 504 -4.72 -1.77 7.72
N GLY A 505 -4.43 -1.28 6.51
CA GLY A 505 -5.14 -0.20 5.81
C GLY A 505 -6.51 -0.59 5.25
N ALA A 506 -7.28 0.42 4.84
CA ALA A 506 -8.62 0.23 4.26
C ALA A 506 -8.54 0.09 2.74
N HIS A 507 -9.20 -0.93 2.19
CA HIS A 507 -9.30 -1.14 0.74
C HIS A 507 -10.78 -1.09 0.28
N PRO A 508 -11.20 -0.03 -0.43
CA PRO A 508 -12.54 0.03 -1.02
C PRO A 508 -12.61 -0.80 -2.31
N PHE A 509 -13.00 -2.07 -2.20
CA PHE A 509 -13.12 -2.98 -3.35
C PHE A 509 -14.33 -2.63 -4.24
N HIS A 510 -14.10 -2.23 -5.49
CA HIS A 510 -15.19 -1.97 -6.44
C HIS A 510 -15.42 -3.17 -7.37
N LEU A 511 -16.69 -3.54 -7.62
CA LEU A 511 -17.05 -4.58 -8.60
C LEU A 511 -17.75 -3.97 -9.83
N HIS A 512 -17.09 -4.06 -10.98
CA HIS A 512 -17.66 -3.64 -12.26
C HIS A 512 -18.83 -4.53 -12.69
N GLY A 513 -19.78 -3.96 -13.45
CA GLY A 513 -20.89 -4.69 -14.08
C GLY A 513 -21.98 -5.21 -13.15
N HIS A 514 -21.79 -5.11 -11.82
CA HIS A 514 -22.69 -5.69 -10.83
C HIS A 514 -22.85 -4.77 -9.62
N SER A 515 -24.02 -4.87 -8.98
CA SER A 515 -24.22 -4.36 -7.62
C SER A 515 -24.55 -5.56 -6.73
N PHE A 516 -23.88 -5.66 -5.59
CA PHE A 516 -23.90 -6.80 -4.68
C PHE A 516 -24.53 -6.44 -3.34
N TYR A 517 -24.91 -7.47 -2.58
CA TYR A 517 -25.39 -7.31 -1.21
C TYR A 517 -24.22 -7.49 -0.26
N VAL A 518 -24.01 -6.52 0.65
CA VAL A 518 -23.03 -6.65 1.73
C VAL A 518 -23.67 -7.46 2.84
N LEU A 519 -23.34 -8.75 2.91
CA LEU A 519 -23.93 -9.69 3.87
C LEU A 519 -23.23 -9.64 5.23
N SER A 520 -21.92 -9.40 5.26
CA SER A 520 -21.12 -9.27 6.47
C SER A 520 -19.91 -8.38 6.19
N SER A 521 -19.45 -7.66 7.22
CA SER A 521 -18.21 -6.90 7.23
C SER A 521 -17.69 -6.90 8.66
N TYR A 522 -16.42 -7.25 8.85
CA TYR A 522 -15.80 -7.40 10.17
C TYR A 522 -14.34 -6.93 10.14
N ARG A 523 -13.93 -6.24 11.20
CA ARG A 523 -12.55 -5.84 11.48
C ARG A 523 -12.13 -6.43 12.83
N ASN A 524 -11.01 -7.12 12.86
CA ASN A 524 -10.45 -7.66 14.08
C ASN A 524 -9.90 -6.52 14.98
N PRO A 525 -10.30 -6.41 16.26
CA PRO A 525 -9.75 -5.41 17.16
C PRO A 525 -8.35 -5.81 17.63
N GLY A 526 -7.31 -5.16 17.09
CA GLY A 526 -5.93 -5.26 17.56
C GLY A 526 -4.90 -5.47 16.45
N ARG A 527 -3.75 -4.78 16.52
CA ARG A 527 -2.57 -5.10 15.72
C ARG A 527 -1.98 -6.41 16.24
N GLY A 528 -2.10 -7.51 15.49
CA GLY A 528 -1.47 -8.79 15.83
C GLY A 528 -2.37 -10.04 15.87
N SER A 529 -3.68 -9.94 15.57
CA SER A 529 -4.56 -11.10 15.45
C SER A 529 -5.00 -11.33 14.01
N TRP A 530 -4.60 -12.48 13.43
CA TRP A 530 -5.06 -12.92 12.11
C TRP A 530 -6.56 -13.23 12.15
N GLY A 531 -7.38 -12.33 11.58
CA GLY A 531 -8.85 -12.41 11.62
C GLY A 531 -9.48 -12.85 10.31
N SER A 532 -8.87 -13.79 9.58
CA SER A 532 -9.43 -14.27 8.31
C SER A 532 -10.63 -15.19 8.55
N TYR A 533 -11.66 -15.06 7.72
CA TYR A 533 -12.80 -15.98 7.70
C TYR A 533 -12.60 -17.06 6.63
N ASN A 534 -12.76 -18.33 7.01
CA ASN A 534 -12.73 -19.45 6.09
C ASN A 534 -14.12 -20.13 6.02
N PRO A 535 -14.89 -19.95 4.93
CA PRO A 535 -16.24 -20.51 4.79
C PRO A 535 -16.29 -22.05 4.72
N TYR A 536 -15.14 -22.72 4.60
CA TYR A 536 -15.03 -24.18 4.55
C TYR A 536 -14.69 -24.81 5.91
N ALA A 537 -14.22 -24.00 6.87
CA ALA A 537 -13.86 -24.45 8.22
C ALA A 537 -14.81 -23.88 9.28
N ASP A 538 -15.27 -22.65 9.10
CA ASP A 538 -16.05 -21.90 10.07
C ASP A 538 -17.57 -22.01 9.78
N GLU A 539 -18.39 -22.08 10.83
CA GLU A 539 -19.85 -22.19 10.69
C GLU A 539 -20.49 -20.90 10.15
N ALA A 540 -19.95 -19.72 10.52
CA ALA A 540 -20.43 -18.41 10.13
C ALA A 540 -19.34 -17.34 10.29
N PRO A 541 -19.40 -16.20 9.57
CA PRO A 541 -18.49 -15.08 9.81
C PRO A 541 -18.72 -14.46 11.19
N PRO A 542 -17.74 -13.73 11.76
CA PRO A 542 -17.82 -13.19 13.13
C PRO A 542 -19.07 -12.36 13.44
N ASN A 543 -19.54 -11.55 12.48
CA ASN A 543 -20.75 -10.72 12.62
C ASN A 543 -22.03 -11.40 12.09
N GLY A 544 -21.96 -12.68 11.71
CA GLY A 544 -23.04 -13.37 11.02
C GLY A 544 -23.35 -12.78 9.64
N LEU A 545 -24.39 -13.31 9.00
CA LEU A 545 -24.88 -12.85 7.69
C LEU A 545 -26.20 -12.09 7.85
N ASN A 546 -26.26 -10.86 7.35
CA ASN A 546 -27.51 -10.11 7.23
C ASN A 546 -28.25 -10.51 5.96
N LEU A 547 -29.19 -11.45 6.07
CA LEU A 547 -29.98 -11.95 4.93
C LEU A 547 -31.33 -11.22 4.75
N GLU A 548 -31.73 -10.38 5.73
CA GLU A 548 -33.04 -9.73 5.69
C GLU A 548 -32.99 -8.32 5.10
N PHE A 549 -32.06 -7.49 5.58
CA PHE A 549 -31.90 -6.10 5.14
C PHE A 549 -30.45 -5.77 4.77
N PRO A 550 -29.75 -6.61 3.98
CA PRO A 550 -28.39 -6.29 3.56
C PRO A 550 -28.39 -5.08 2.64
N VAL A 551 -27.47 -4.15 2.90
CA VAL A 551 -27.25 -3.00 2.03
C VAL A 551 -26.76 -3.49 0.67
N ARG A 552 -27.30 -2.89 -0.40
CA ARG A 552 -26.85 -3.16 -1.76
C ARG A 552 -25.92 -2.04 -2.22
N LYS A 553 -24.75 -2.40 -2.74
CA LYS A 553 -23.65 -1.50 -3.08
C LYS A 553 -22.93 -1.98 -4.34
N ASP A 554 -22.03 -1.15 -4.88
CA ASP A 554 -21.00 -1.55 -5.83
C ASP A 554 -19.59 -1.33 -5.29
N THR A 555 -19.47 -0.62 -4.16
CA THR A 555 -18.22 -0.40 -3.41
C THR A 555 -18.56 -0.52 -1.91
N PRO A 556 -18.04 -1.52 -1.17
CA PRO A 556 -18.41 -1.73 0.21
C PRO A 556 -17.60 -0.81 1.14
N THR A 557 -18.26 -0.33 2.19
CA THR A 557 -17.62 0.46 3.25
C THR A 557 -16.92 -0.48 4.22
N ARG A 558 -15.70 -0.13 4.65
CA ARG A 558 -15.01 -0.79 5.77
C ARG A 558 -15.78 -0.56 7.08
N GLN A 559 -15.62 -1.46 8.04
CA GLN A 559 -15.93 -1.19 9.45
C GLN A 559 -14.91 -0.17 10.02
N ALA A 560 -15.40 0.97 10.53
CA ALA A 560 -14.60 1.92 11.32
C ALA A 560 -14.18 1.26 12.65
N SER A 561 -13.04 1.64 13.24
CA SER A 561 -12.65 1.09 14.55
C SER A 561 -13.70 1.46 15.59
N ALA A 562 -14.41 0.47 16.13
CA ALA A 562 -15.25 0.70 17.30
C ALA A 562 -14.32 1.10 18.46
N ALA A 563 -14.61 2.22 19.11
CA ALA A 563 -14.02 2.51 20.41
C ALA A 563 -14.30 1.30 21.34
N PRO A 564 -13.34 0.86 22.16
CA PRO A 564 -13.55 -0.29 23.02
C PRO A 564 -14.77 -0.05 23.91
N GLU A 565 -15.76 -0.93 23.82
CA GLU A 565 -16.89 -0.94 24.74
C GLU A 565 -16.35 -1.00 26.17
N ALA A 566 -16.64 0.03 26.97
CA ALA A 566 -16.40 -0.02 28.39
C ALA A 566 -17.15 -1.25 28.94
N PRO A 567 -16.50 -2.15 29.69
CA PRO A 567 -17.15 -3.35 30.17
C PRO A 567 -18.35 -2.98 31.03
N ALA A 568 -19.49 -3.61 30.72
CA ALA A 568 -20.75 -3.41 31.41
C ALA A 568 -20.55 -3.46 32.93
N ALA A 569 -20.76 -2.31 33.59
CA ALA A 569 -20.70 -2.21 35.04
C ALA A 569 -21.83 -3.05 35.66
N THR A 570 -21.51 -4.26 36.10
CA THR A 570 -22.35 -5.00 37.04
C THR A 570 -22.35 -4.24 38.37
N GLY A 571 -23.54 -3.84 38.81
CA GLY A 571 -23.74 -2.96 39.94
C GLY A 571 -23.06 -3.43 41.24
N ALA A 572 -22.23 -2.54 41.77
CA ALA A 572 -21.98 -2.44 43.20
C ALA A 572 -21.79 -0.95 43.53
N SER A 573 -22.57 -0.47 44.50
CA SER A 573 -22.64 0.92 44.94
C SER A 573 -21.27 1.44 45.44
N PRO A 574 -20.85 2.68 45.13
CA PRO A 574 -19.59 3.22 45.65
C PRO A 574 -19.76 3.75 47.09
N ALA A 575 -18.78 3.45 47.94
CA ALA A 575 -18.59 4.07 49.25
C ALA A 575 -17.82 5.41 49.10
N PRO A 576 -17.96 6.37 50.03
CA PRO A 576 -17.53 7.76 49.82
C PRO A 576 -16.02 7.97 49.96
N ALA A 577 -15.55 8.94 49.19
CA ALA A 577 -14.18 9.42 49.10
C ALA A 577 -13.65 10.01 50.42
N ALA A 578 -12.37 9.73 50.72
CA ALA A 578 -11.57 10.45 51.69
C ALA A 578 -10.62 11.43 50.96
N GLU A 579 -10.57 12.64 51.50
CA GLU A 579 -9.85 13.82 51.01
C GLU A 579 -8.32 13.63 50.94
N SER A 580 -7.68 14.24 49.95
CA SER A 580 -6.30 14.72 50.09
C SER A 580 -6.12 16.10 49.44
N ALA A 581 -5.32 16.92 50.12
CA ALA A 581 -5.26 18.37 50.08
C ALA A 581 -4.45 18.96 48.88
N PRO A 582 -4.52 20.29 48.64
CA PRO A 582 -4.08 20.90 47.39
C PRO A 582 -2.60 21.32 47.42
N VAL A 583 -1.94 21.25 46.27
CA VAL A 583 -0.66 21.94 46.03
C VAL A 583 -0.82 22.93 44.87
N THR A 584 -0.52 24.18 45.20
CA THR A 584 -0.63 25.41 44.44
C THR A 584 0.18 25.46 43.16
N ALA A 585 -0.45 25.94 42.08
CA ALA A 585 0.18 26.34 40.83
C ALA A 585 1.00 27.63 41.00
N THR A 586 2.21 27.65 40.45
CA THR A 586 2.96 28.88 40.16
C THR A 586 3.12 29.03 38.66
N THR A 587 2.74 30.22 38.18
CA THR A 587 2.80 30.67 36.80
C THR A 587 4.25 31.01 36.41
N GLY A 588 4.75 30.42 35.33
CA GLY A 588 6.02 30.78 34.68
C GLY A 588 5.89 30.73 33.16
N SER A 589 6.08 31.87 32.53
CA SER A 589 6.09 32.10 31.08
C SER A 589 7.12 31.22 30.36
N ALA A 590 6.70 30.49 29.33
CA ALA A 590 7.59 29.76 28.43
C ALA A 590 8.14 30.72 27.35
N ALA A 591 9.44 31.01 27.44
CA ALA A 591 10.23 31.60 26.37
C ALA A 591 10.68 30.51 25.38
N SER A 592 10.93 30.91 24.14
CA SER A 592 11.41 30.07 23.03
C SER A 592 12.71 29.32 23.35
N PRO A 593 12.92 28.10 22.82
CA PRO A 593 14.15 27.34 23.08
C PRO A 593 15.34 27.98 22.37
N PRO A 594 16.53 28.07 23.00
CA PRO A 594 17.72 28.62 22.37
C PRO A 594 18.36 27.60 21.42
N ALA A 595 19.01 28.13 20.39
CA ALA A 595 19.86 27.36 19.47
C ALA A 595 20.91 26.55 20.24
N ALA A 596 21.01 25.25 19.95
CA ALA A 596 21.97 24.35 20.56
C ALA A 596 23.40 24.73 20.15
N THR A 597 24.19 25.28 21.08
CA THR A 597 25.63 25.41 20.96
C THR A 597 26.31 24.08 21.30
N SER A 598 27.22 23.66 20.41
CA SER A 598 28.13 22.52 20.53
C SER A 598 28.87 22.45 21.88
N GLY A 599 28.67 21.36 22.62
CA GLY A 599 29.59 20.95 23.69
C GLY A 599 30.86 20.32 23.11
N PRO A 600 31.99 20.30 23.85
CA PRO A 600 33.23 19.74 23.36
C PRO A 600 33.18 18.21 23.27
N ILE A 601 33.82 17.70 22.22
CA ILE A 601 34.09 16.29 21.91
C ILE A 601 34.76 15.62 23.11
N LEU A 602 34.27 14.46 23.56
CA LEU A 602 34.98 13.60 24.51
C LEU A 602 36.12 12.87 23.78
N ASP A 603 37.30 12.82 24.41
CA ASP A 603 38.52 12.25 23.84
C ASP A 603 38.42 10.72 23.71
N PRO A 604 38.75 10.12 22.54
CA PRO A 604 38.80 8.67 22.35
C PRO A 604 39.61 7.87 23.38
N GLN A 605 40.61 8.48 24.04
CA GLN A 605 41.38 7.81 25.10
C GLN A 605 40.58 7.52 26.38
N HIS A 606 39.45 8.21 26.58
CA HIS A 606 38.57 8.01 27.72
C HIS A 606 37.99 6.58 27.75
N TRP A 607 37.68 6.01 26.59
CA TRP A 607 37.03 4.70 26.47
C TRP A 607 37.99 3.52 26.59
N ALA A 608 39.27 3.72 26.24
CA ALA A 608 40.30 2.69 26.40
C ALA A 608 40.68 2.43 27.86
N GLN A 609 40.59 3.43 28.74
CA GLN A 609 41.00 3.33 30.15
C GLN A 609 39.97 2.63 31.05
N VAL A 610 38.68 2.73 30.73
CA VAL A 610 37.59 2.10 31.50
C VAL A 610 37.64 0.57 31.39
N ASN A 611 38.08 0.04 30.24
CA ASN A 611 38.21 -1.40 29.99
C ASN A 611 39.37 -2.06 30.76
N GLU A 612 40.46 -1.34 31.06
CA GLU A 612 41.59 -1.88 31.82
C GLU A 612 41.31 -1.96 33.33
N GLU A 613 40.57 -1.01 33.90
CA GLU A 613 40.24 -1.00 35.34
C GLU A 613 39.19 -2.06 35.72
N GLN A 614 38.25 -2.39 34.83
CA GLN A 614 37.26 -3.45 35.07
C GLN A 614 37.86 -4.87 34.96
N ALA A 615 38.80 -5.09 34.03
CA ALA A 615 39.46 -6.39 33.87
C ALA A 615 40.30 -6.81 35.09
N GLN A 616 40.79 -5.84 35.89
CA GLN A 616 41.51 -6.12 37.13
C GLN A 616 40.60 -6.47 38.31
N ALA A 617 39.36 -5.99 38.34
CA ALA A 617 38.42 -6.26 39.43
C ALA A 617 37.79 -7.67 39.35
N GLU A 618 37.64 -8.24 38.15
CA GLU A 618 37.02 -9.55 37.94
C GLU A 618 37.97 -10.74 38.19
N ALA A 619 39.29 -10.50 38.13
CA ALA A 619 40.31 -11.52 38.42
C ALA A 619 40.41 -11.91 39.91
N GLU A 620 39.81 -11.13 40.82
CA GLU A 620 39.86 -11.38 42.27
C GLU A 620 38.63 -12.15 42.81
N ALA A 621 37.61 -12.44 41.98
CA ALA A 621 36.32 -12.99 42.42
C ALA A 621 36.08 -14.49 42.11
N ALA A 622 36.97 -15.17 41.38
CA ALA A 622 36.76 -16.56 40.98
C ALA A 622 37.48 -17.56 41.93
N GLY A 623 36.78 -17.99 42.97
CA GLY A 623 37.21 -19.07 43.87
C GLY A 623 36.08 -20.03 44.24
N ASP A 624 36.25 -21.29 43.78
CA ASP A 624 35.72 -22.59 44.25
C ASP A 624 34.19 -22.86 44.26
N ASP A 625 33.75 -23.85 43.47
CA ASP A 625 33.32 -25.18 44.00
C ASP A 625 32.75 -26.10 42.89
N ASN A 626 33.26 -27.33 42.85
CA ASN A 626 32.80 -28.49 42.08
C ASN A 626 31.91 -29.41 42.96
N ALA A 627 30.85 -30.02 42.41
CA ALA A 627 30.39 -31.36 42.82
C ALA A 627 29.42 -32.01 41.83
N ASP A 628 29.62 -33.30 41.59
CA ASP A 628 29.07 -34.18 40.54
C ASP A 628 27.72 -34.90 40.84
N ALA A 629 27.19 -35.56 39.78
CA ALA A 629 26.47 -36.86 39.71
C ALA A 629 24.92 -36.89 39.94
N ASP A 630 24.06 -37.71 39.31
CA ASP A 630 24.08 -38.73 38.20
C ASP A 630 22.61 -39.25 37.98
N SER A 631 22.28 -39.78 36.77
CA SER A 631 21.25 -40.79 36.41
C SER A 631 19.73 -40.45 36.47
N THR A 632 18.78 -40.89 35.61
CA THR A 632 18.66 -41.87 34.49
C THR A 632 17.29 -41.69 33.77
N LEU A 633 17.30 -41.93 32.45
CA LEU A 633 16.26 -42.38 31.47
C LEU A 633 14.80 -42.69 31.92
N ASP A 634 13.80 -42.13 31.22
CA ASP A 634 12.81 -42.90 30.44
C ASP A 634 12.02 -42.02 29.44
N SER A 635 11.47 -42.66 28.39
CA SER A 635 10.88 -42.15 27.16
C SER A 635 9.57 -41.35 27.29
N ASP A 636 9.30 -40.44 26.34
CA ASP A 636 8.13 -40.57 25.45
C ASP A 636 8.14 -39.58 24.27
N ASN A 637 7.85 -40.15 23.10
CA ASN A 637 7.91 -39.56 21.77
C ASN A 637 6.52 -39.02 21.38
N ALA A 638 6.32 -37.70 21.40
CA ALA A 638 5.10 -37.06 20.90
C ALA A 638 5.45 -35.87 19.98
N SER A 639 5.04 -36.02 18.73
CA SER A 639 5.15 -35.07 17.61
C SER A 639 4.48 -33.72 17.89
N SER A 640 5.23 -32.62 17.86
CA SER A 640 4.71 -31.25 17.97
C SER A 640 4.71 -30.53 16.61
N THR A 641 3.64 -30.69 15.84
CA THR A 641 3.37 -29.91 14.61
C THR A 641 2.10 -29.06 14.78
N ALA A 642 1.92 -28.44 15.95
CA ALA A 642 0.74 -27.62 16.26
C ALA A 642 1.08 -26.13 16.44
N SER A 643 0.14 -25.31 15.98
CA SER A 643 0.10 -23.84 15.91
C SER A 643 0.39 -23.09 17.21
N ILE A 644 1.01 -21.91 17.05
CA ILE A 644 1.34 -20.83 18.01
C ILE A 644 0.36 -20.77 19.21
N THR A 645 0.79 -21.08 20.43
CA THR A 645 0.04 -20.82 21.70
C THR A 645 0.34 -19.42 22.24
N SER A 646 -0.41 -18.89 23.22
CA SER A 646 -0.32 -17.48 23.64
C SER A 646 0.86 -17.12 24.56
N SER A 647 1.50 -18.10 25.20
CA SER A 647 2.61 -17.93 26.17
C SER A 647 3.96 -17.58 25.51
N ILE A 648 3.89 -16.96 24.34
CA ILE A 648 4.87 -17.09 23.26
C ILE A 648 5.37 -15.75 22.77
N LEU A 649 4.49 -14.76 22.91
CA LEU A 649 4.64 -13.35 22.58
C LEU A 649 5.15 -12.60 23.81
N GLU A 650 5.56 -13.32 24.87
CA GLU A 650 6.20 -12.74 26.05
C GLU A 650 7.65 -12.35 25.72
N TYR A 651 7.80 -11.29 24.93
CA TYR A 651 9.08 -10.68 24.62
C TYR A 651 9.65 -9.94 25.84
N ARG A 652 10.97 -9.98 26.00
CA ARG A 652 11.62 -9.05 26.92
C ARG A 652 11.68 -7.67 26.26
N THR A 653 11.43 -6.63 27.06
CA THR A 653 11.54 -5.25 26.59
C THR A 653 12.79 -4.62 27.18
N ILE A 654 13.71 -4.19 26.33
CA ILE A 654 14.89 -3.42 26.73
C ILE A 654 14.74 -2.04 26.12
N HIS A 655 14.65 -1.01 26.96
CA HIS A 655 14.51 0.39 26.54
C HIS A 655 13.33 0.69 25.58
N GLY A 656 12.29 -0.16 25.56
CA GLY A 656 11.09 -0.01 24.73
C GLY A 656 11.11 -0.79 23.42
N ARG A 657 12.20 -1.52 23.13
CA ARG A 657 12.33 -2.43 21.98
C ARG A 657 12.13 -3.88 22.43
N THR A 658 11.57 -4.73 21.58
CA THR A 658 11.33 -6.14 21.91
C THR A 658 12.47 -7.03 21.45
N TYR A 659 12.78 -8.02 22.27
CA TYR A 659 13.81 -9.02 22.02
C TYR A 659 13.31 -10.40 22.42
N HIS A 660 14.06 -11.43 22.01
CA HIS A 660 13.82 -12.81 22.44
C HIS A 660 13.65 -12.95 23.97
N SER A 661 12.66 -13.76 24.37
CA SER A 661 12.33 -14.07 25.77
C SER A 661 13.49 -14.79 26.49
N GLU A 662 13.61 -14.62 27.82
CA GLU A 662 14.61 -15.36 28.62
C GLU A 662 14.13 -16.76 29.05
N GLN A 663 12.99 -17.23 28.52
CA GLN A 663 12.52 -18.59 28.74
C GLN A 663 13.38 -19.60 27.95
N GLY A 664 14.57 -19.91 28.48
CA GLY A 664 15.55 -20.81 27.86
C GLY A 664 16.99 -20.37 28.13
N ASN A 665 17.96 -21.00 27.47
CA ASN A 665 19.39 -20.66 27.55
C ASN A 665 19.90 -19.89 26.30
N ALA A 666 19.00 -19.43 25.43
CA ALA A 666 19.31 -18.65 24.23
C ALA A 666 19.27 -17.14 24.50
N GLN A 667 20.33 -16.42 24.12
CA GLN A 667 20.37 -14.95 24.14
C GLN A 667 20.57 -14.45 22.71
N TYR A 668 19.48 -14.07 22.04
CA TYR A 668 19.55 -13.39 20.74
C TYR A 668 19.72 -11.89 20.92
N TRP A 669 20.54 -11.28 20.06
CA TRP A 669 21.04 -9.92 20.24
C TRP A 669 20.29 -8.85 19.46
N ALA A 670 19.68 -9.18 18.32
CA ALA A 670 18.91 -8.20 17.55
C ALA A 670 17.47 -8.08 18.07
N SER A 671 16.87 -6.91 17.89
CA SER A 671 15.44 -6.70 18.17
C SER A 671 14.55 -7.52 17.23
N ASN A 672 13.28 -7.69 17.58
CA ASN A 672 12.30 -8.47 16.79
C ASN A 672 10.94 -7.75 16.64
N ASP A 673 10.91 -6.45 16.88
CA ASP A 673 9.75 -5.60 16.60
C ASP A 673 9.63 -5.27 15.11
N GLU A 674 8.48 -4.71 14.73
CA GLU A 674 8.10 -4.36 13.35
C GLU A 674 9.18 -3.53 12.63
N GLN A 675 9.80 -2.58 13.34
CA GLN A 675 10.84 -1.72 12.78
C GLN A 675 12.08 -2.51 12.34
N GLN A 676 12.46 -3.54 13.10
CA GLN A 676 13.60 -4.40 12.76
C GLN A 676 13.22 -5.44 11.70
N ASN A 677 11.99 -5.94 11.71
CA ASN A 677 11.51 -6.88 10.68
C ASN A 677 11.51 -6.23 9.28
N ASP A 678 11.07 -4.97 9.17
CA ASP A 678 11.17 -4.17 7.93
C ASP A 678 12.61 -4.11 7.40
N LEU A 679 13.58 -3.95 8.31
CA LEU A 679 15.00 -3.89 7.96
C LEU A 679 15.55 -5.26 7.52
N MET A 680 15.09 -6.35 8.14
CA MET A 680 15.46 -7.71 7.73
C MET A 680 14.94 -8.04 6.33
N ASP A 681 13.70 -7.68 6.02
CA ASP A 681 13.13 -7.87 4.67
C ASP A 681 13.88 -7.05 3.61
N LEU A 682 14.27 -5.82 3.94
CA LEU A 682 15.11 -5.01 3.05
C LEU A 682 16.51 -5.62 2.87
N THR A 683 17.06 -6.23 3.91
CA THR A 683 18.36 -6.93 3.85
C THR A 683 18.28 -8.15 2.92
N HIS A 684 17.19 -8.93 2.98
CA HIS A 684 16.92 -10.01 2.01
C HIS A 684 16.93 -9.50 0.56
N HIS A 685 16.29 -8.36 0.28
CA HIS A 685 16.33 -7.75 -1.05
C HIS A 685 17.74 -7.30 -1.46
N ILE A 686 18.51 -6.68 -0.56
CA ILE A 686 19.91 -6.30 -0.80
C ILE A 686 20.77 -7.52 -1.14
N LEU A 687 20.60 -8.64 -0.42
CA LEU A 687 21.31 -9.88 -0.70
C LEU A 687 20.94 -10.42 -2.08
N THR A 688 19.65 -10.47 -2.41
CA THR A 688 19.16 -10.93 -3.72
C THR A 688 19.77 -10.13 -4.88
N LEU A 689 19.85 -8.79 -4.75
CA LEU A 689 20.53 -7.93 -5.73
C LEU A 689 22.02 -8.27 -5.86
N GLY A 690 22.71 -8.51 -4.74
CA GLY A 690 24.11 -8.90 -4.71
C GLY A 690 24.39 -10.25 -5.38
N LEU A 691 23.38 -11.12 -5.45
CA LEU A 691 23.45 -12.45 -6.08
C LEU A 691 22.96 -12.45 -7.53
N GLY A 692 22.61 -11.29 -8.09
CA GLY A 692 22.08 -11.15 -9.45
C GLY A 692 20.66 -11.69 -9.58
N ASP A 693 19.78 -11.27 -8.67
CA ASP A 693 18.36 -11.61 -8.60
C ASP A 693 18.08 -13.11 -8.36
N LYS A 694 18.97 -13.76 -7.59
CA LYS A 694 18.85 -15.16 -7.20
C LYS A 694 18.68 -15.30 -5.70
N LEU A 695 17.88 -16.28 -5.28
CA LEU A 695 17.72 -16.67 -3.88
C LEU A 695 18.85 -17.55 -3.35
N HIS A 696 19.57 -18.25 -4.25
CA HIS A 696 20.68 -19.13 -3.91
C HIS A 696 21.68 -19.25 -5.07
N LEU A 697 22.91 -19.66 -4.77
CA LEU A 697 23.98 -19.95 -5.75
C LEU A 697 24.24 -21.45 -5.93
N ALA A 698 23.84 -22.27 -4.96
CA ALA A 698 23.89 -23.72 -5.05
C ALA A 698 23.17 -24.21 -6.33
N PRO A 699 23.77 -25.11 -7.11
CA PRO A 699 23.21 -25.55 -8.38
C PRO A 699 22.10 -26.59 -8.16
N LEU A 700 20.94 -26.11 -7.72
CA LEU A 700 19.75 -26.93 -7.52
C LEU A 700 19.14 -27.35 -8.87
N LYS A 701 18.64 -28.58 -8.92
CA LYS A 701 17.87 -29.09 -10.06
C LYS A 701 16.43 -29.21 -9.63
N GLU A 702 15.56 -28.37 -10.20
CA GLU A 702 14.13 -28.28 -9.86
C GLU A 702 13.46 -29.66 -9.76
N GLU A 703 13.71 -30.53 -10.75
CA GLU A 703 13.11 -31.87 -10.83
C GLU A 703 13.55 -32.84 -9.72
N LYS A 704 14.62 -32.50 -8.99
CA LYS A 704 15.14 -33.29 -7.86
C LYS A 704 14.83 -32.66 -6.50
N LEU A 705 14.33 -31.42 -6.47
CA LEU A 705 14.09 -30.69 -5.25
C LEU A 705 12.74 -31.11 -4.65
N GLN A 706 12.80 -31.84 -3.54
CA GLN A 706 11.59 -32.32 -2.84
C GLN A 706 11.34 -31.56 -1.55
N GLN A 707 12.41 -31.17 -0.85
CA GLN A 707 12.36 -30.55 0.46
C GLN A 707 13.49 -29.54 0.60
N ALA A 708 13.22 -28.40 1.23
CA ALA A 708 14.24 -27.45 1.67
C ALA A 708 13.96 -27.00 3.11
N ILE A 709 15.02 -26.64 3.82
CA ILE A 709 14.93 -26.09 5.17
C ILE A 709 15.69 -24.76 5.23
N ASP A 710 15.02 -23.74 5.73
CA ASP A 710 15.59 -22.42 6.01
C ASP A 710 15.86 -22.30 7.51
N ILE A 711 17.11 -22.07 7.90
CA ILE A 711 17.57 -22.03 9.29
C ILE A 711 18.06 -20.62 9.59
N GLY A 712 17.42 -19.95 10.56
CA GLY A 712 17.58 -18.51 10.74
C GLY A 712 16.66 -17.73 9.81
N THR A 713 15.44 -18.23 9.61
CA THR A 713 14.49 -17.73 8.60
C THR A 713 14.05 -16.28 8.84
N GLY A 714 14.26 -15.73 10.04
CA GLY A 714 13.89 -14.36 10.37
C GLY A 714 12.39 -14.12 10.20
N THR A 715 12.02 -13.24 9.26
CA THR A 715 10.63 -12.93 8.90
C THR A 715 9.95 -14.04 8.09
N GLY A 716 10.72 -14.99 7.54
CA GLY A 716 10.24 -16.05 6.67
C GLY A 716 10.24 -15.69 5.18
N ILE A 717 10.63 -14.46 4.80
CA ILE A 717 10.53 -13.96 3.43
C ILE A 717 11.31 -14.81 2.41
N TRP A 718 12.51 -15.30 2.77
CA TRP A 718 13.29 -16.18 1.89
C TRP A 718 12.57 -17.50 1.64
N ALA A 719 12.02 -18.12 2.70
CA ALA A 719 11.29 -19.38 2.58
C ALA A 719 10.03 -19.24 1.70
N ILE A 720 9.36 -18.08 1.77
CA ILE A 720 8.20 -17.76 0.93
C ILE A 720 8.63 -17.58 -0.53
N ASP A 721 9.61 -16.71 -0.80
CA ASP A 721 10.12 -16.48 -2.16
C ASP A 721 10.64 -17.80 -2.79
N PHE A 722 11.27 -18.66 -1.97
CA PHE A 722 11.78 -19.95 -2.42
C PHE A 722 10.66 -20.96 -2.69
N ALA A 723 9.59 -20.95 -1.89
CA ALA A 723 8.40 -21.77 -2.15
C ALA A 723 7.68 -21.36 -3.44
N ASP A 724 7.60 -20.05 -3.72
CA ASP A 724 7.05 -19.51 -4.96
C ASP A 724 7.91 -19.90 -6.18
N GLN A 725 9.24 -19.87 -6.03
CA GLN A 725 10.15 -20.32 -7.08
C GLN A 725 10.09 -21.84 -7.32
N TYR A 726 9.79 -22.64 -6.29
CA TYR A 726 9.80 -24.10 -6.31
C TYR A 726 8.49 -24.71 -5.76
N PRO A 727 7.34 -24.54 -6.44
CA PRO A 727 6.03 -24.92 -5.90
C PRO A 727 5.84 -26.44 -5.71
N GLY A 728 6.74 -27.26 -6.27
CA GLY A 728 6.76 -28.72 -6.11
C GLY A 728 7.50 -29.22 -4.88
N ALA A 729 8.17 -28.35 -4.12
CA ALA A 729 8.98 -28.69 -2.95
C ALA A 729 8.29 -28.31 -1.63
N GLU A 730 8.49 -29.11 -0.59
CA GLU A 730 8.07 -28.80 0.77
C GLU A 730 9.14 -27.95 1.47
N ILE A 731 8.78 -26.74 1.90
CA ILE A 731 9.70 -25.79 2.51
C ILE A 731 9.43 -25.67 4.01
N ILE A 732 10.48 -25.81 4.82
CA ILE A 732 10.41 -25.73 6.29
C ILE A 732 11.26 -24.54 6.74
N GLY A 733 10.66 -23.52 7.35
CA GLY A 733 11.39 -22.42 7.99
C GLY A 733 11.53 -22.62 9.50
N THR A 734 12.70 -22.31 10.06
CA THR A 734 12.94 -22.32 11.51
C THR A 734 13.88 -21.18 11.95
N ASP A 735 13.67 -20.62 13.14
CA ASP A 735 14.45 -19.49 13.68
C ASP A 735 14.75 -19.64 15.18
N LEU A 736 15.80 -18.95 15.66
CA LEU A 736 16.22 -18.84 17.07
C LEU A 736 15.29 -17.99 17.93
N SER A 737 14.52 -17.09 17.32
CA SER A 737 13.39 -16.40 17.95
C SER A 737 12.08 -17.08 17.56
N PRO A 738 11.77 -18.30 18.04
CA PRO A 738 10.47 -18.88 17.84
C PRO A 738 9.55 -18.39 18.94
N ILE A 739 8.48 -17.79 18.48
CA ILE A 739 7.22 -17.93 19.14
C ILE A 739 6.88 -19.48 19.27
N GLN A 740 7.30 -20.24 20.35
CA GLN A 740 6.66 -21.45 21.06
C GLN A 740 7.51 -22.05 22.23
N PRO A 741 6.96 -22.84 23.23
CA PRO A 741 7.19 -22.65 24.67
C PRO A 741 7.97 -23.75 25.46
N SER A 742 8.47 -23.32 26.64
CA SER A 742 8.82 -23.97 27.93
C SER A 742 9.43 -25.39 28.06
N TRP A 743 9.63 -26.18 27.00
CA TRP A 743 10.44 -27.40 27.08
C TRP A 743 11.19 -27.66 25.79
N VAL A 744 12.51 -27.47 25.82
CA VAL A 744 13.42 -27.92 24.76
C VAL A 744 13.72 -29.40 25.00
N PRO A 745 13.47 -30.31 24.04
CA PRO A 745 13.89 -31.69 24.16
C PRO A 745 15.44 -31.78 24.13
N PRO A 746 16.05 -32.79 24.77
CA PRO A 746 17.51 -32.86 24.98
C PRO A 746 18.36 -32.97 23.71
N ASN A 747 17.72 -33.05 22.54
CA ASN A 747 18.33 -33.07 21.21
C ASN A 747 18.25 -31.72 20.47
N VAL A 748 17.78 -30.64 21.09
CA VAL A 748 17.88 -29.28 20.54
C VAL A 748 19.20 -28.68 20.97
N GLN A 749 20.04 -28.33 19.99
CA GLN A 749 21.30 -27.63 20.20
C GLN A 749 21.27 -26.29 19.47
N PHE A 750 21.75 -25.26 20.15
CA PHE A 750 21.90 -23.93 19.59
C PHE A 750 23.24 -23.86 18.86
N VAL A 751 23.25 -23.25 17.67
CA VAL A 751 24.47 -23.10 16.87
C VAL A 751 25.37 -22.05 17.52
N ARG A 752 26.22 -22.50 18.44
CA ARG A 752 27.39 -21.76 18.96
C ARG A 752 28.69 -22.33 18.41
N ASP A 753 28.63 -23.58 17.95
CA ASP A 753 29.72 -24.33 17.35
C ASP A 753 29.37 -24.63 15.88
N TRP A 754 30.03 -23.89 14.99
CA TRP A 754 29.86 -24.01 13.55
C TRP A 754 30.27 -25.38 13.01
N ASP A 755 31.27 -26.03 13.62
CA ASP A 755 31.69 -27.36 13.21
C ASP A 755 30.61 -28.40 13.53
N ALA A 756 29.96 -28.27 14.71
CA ALA A 756 28.85 -29.12 15.09
C ALA A 756 27.64 -28.93 14.16
N PHE A 757 27.30 -27.69 13.82
CA PHE A 757 26.20 -27.38 12.90
C PHE A 757 26.40 -28.02 11.53
N PHE A 758 27.54 -27.77 10.88
CA PHE A 758 27.79 -28.33 9.55
C PHE A 758 27.95 -29.86 9.59
N SER A 759 28.48 -30.43 10.68
CA SER A 759 28.51 -31.89 10.87
C SER A 759 27.10 -32.51 10.96
N GLU A 760 26.18 -31.84 11.66
CA GLU A 760 24.81 -32.30 11.80
C GLU A 760 24.03 -32.12 10.49
N ALA A 761 24.21 -30.98 9.81
CA ALA A 761 23.69 -30.77 8.47
C ALA A 761 24.16 -31.88 7.51
N TYR A 762 25.46 -32.19 7.53
CA TYR A 762 26.02 -33.29 6.75
C TYR A 762 25.36 -34.63 7.10
N ARG A 763 25.07 -34.89 8.39
CA ARG A 763 24.40 -36.11 8.85
C ARG A 763 22.98 -36.24 8.28
N VAL A 764 22.19 -35.17 8.29
CA VAL A 764 20.76 -35.19 7.92
C VAL A 764 20.49 -35.00 6.43
N CYS A 765 21.39 -34.33 5.68
CA CYS A 765 21.25 -34.15 4.24
C CYS A 765 21.19 -35.50 3.50
N LYS A 766 20.34 -35.61 2.48
CA LYS A 766 20.35 -36.75 1.55
C LYS A 766 21.63 -36.71 0.70
N PRO A 767 22.15 -37.86 0.20
CA PRO A 767 23.21 -37.85 -0.80
C PRO A 767 22.86 -36.94 -1.98
N GLY A 768 23.82 -36.16 -2.45
CA GLY A 768 23.63 -35.18 -3.52
C GLY A 768 22.97 -33.85 -3.11
N ALA A 769 22.48 -33.71 -1.86
CA ALA A 769 21.88 -32.47 -1.37
C ALA A 769 22.93 -31.36 -1.19
N TRP A 770 22.47 -30.11 -1.23
CA TRP A 770 23.27 -28.91 -1.06
C TRP A 770 22.97 -28.24 0.27
N ILE A 771 24.00 -27.60 0.84
CA ILE A 771 23.87 -26.61 1.91
C ILE A 771 24.49 -25.30 1.42
N GLU A 772 23.88 -24.17 1.79
CA GLU A 772 24.37 -22.83 1.50
C GLU A 772 24.27 -21.99 2.77
N SER A 773 25.29 -21.17 3.05
CA SER A 773 25.40 -20.29 4.21
C SER A 773 25.73 -18.88 3.74
N HIS A 774 25.03 -17.89 4.27
CA HIS A 774 25.19 -16.47 3.96
C HIS A 774 25.63 -15.75 5.22
N GLU A 775 26.76 -15.07 5.20
CA GLU A 775 27.22 -14.29 6.36
C GLU A 775 27.78 -12.93 5.95
N ALA A 776 27.49 -11.95 6.79
CA ALA A 776 28.03 -10.62 6.71
C ALA A 776 29.20 -10.46 7.69
N SER A 777 30.24 -9.76 7.26
CA SER A 777 31.23 -9.19 8.17
C SER A 777 30.53 -8.17 9.08
N CYS A 778 30.84 -8.22 10.38
CA CYS A 778 30.43 -7.15 11.28
C CYS A 778 31.24 -5.86 11.10
N ASN A 779 32.31 -5.83 10.28
CA ASN A 779 33.12 -4.64 10.07
C ASN A 779 32.55 -3.77 8.95
N VAL A 780 32.46 -2.47 9.18
CA VAL A 780 32.30 -1.49 8.08
C VAL A 780 33.69 -1.14 7.55
N SER A 781 33.97 -1.54 6.32
CA SER A 781 35.27 -1.32 5.66
C SER A 781 35.15 -0.27 4.54
N SER A 782 36.28 0.30 4.12
CA SER A 782 36.34 1.19 2.95
C SER A 782 37.65 0.97 2.18
N ASP A 783 37.57 0.87 0.86
CA ASP A 783 38.76 0.65 0.01
C ASP A 783 39.69 1.87 -0.06
N ASP A 784 39.15 3.06 0.20
CA ASP A 784 39.87 4.34 0.10
C ASP A 784 40.22 4.96 1.47
N GLY A 785 40.00 4.21 2.56
CA GLY A 785 40.30 4.63 3.93
C GLY A 785 39.40 5.75 4.45
N THR A 786 38.26 6.03 3.82
CA THR A 786 37.31 7.04 4.29
C THR A 786 36.58 6.64 5.56
N VAL A 787 36.49 5.34 5.88
CA VAL A 787 36.05 4.83 7.18
C VAL A 787 37.27 4.71 8.10
N ALA A 788 37.50 5.75 8.89
CA ALA A 788 38.62 5.78 9.84
C ALA A 788 38.28 4.96 11.11
N PRO A 789 39.25 4.28 11.74
CA PRO A 789 39.00 3.46 12.94
C PRO A 789 38.36 4.22 14.11
N ASN A 790 38.60 5.53 14.21
CA ASN A 790 38.04 6.40 15.24
C ASN A 790 36.69 7.06 14.85
N SER A 791 36.11 6.69 13.71
CA SER A 791 34.75 7.10 13.32
C SER A 791 33.72 6.12 13.89
N ALA A 792 32.45 6.54 13.96
CA ALA A 792 31.39 5.63 14.41
C ALA A 792 31.24 4.43 13.45
N MET A 793 31.40 4.62 12.13
CA MET A 793 31.43 3.52 11.18
C MET A 793 32.63 2.59 11.41
N GLY A 794 33.84 3.13 11.66
CA GLY A 794 35.04 2.31 11.89
C GLY A 794 34.99 1.50 13.19
N HIS A 795 34.37 2.05 14.25
CA HIS A 795 34.23 1.40 15.55
C HIS A 795 33.18 0.28 15.57
N TRP A 796 32.23 0.27 14.62
CA TRP A 796 31.09 -0.65 14.59
C TRP A 796 31.49 -2.14 14.72
N GLY A 797 32.53 -2.58 14.02
CA GLY A 797 32.96 -3.98 14.07
C GLY A 797 33.63 -4.39 15.39
N GLU A 798 34.44 -3.50 15.98
CA GLU A 798 35.08 -3.74 17.28
C GLU A 798 34.03 -3.90 18.38
N PHE A 799 33.02 -3.04 18.36
CA PHE A 799 31.87 -3.10 19.25
C PHE A 799 31.18 -4.48 19.28
N PHE A 800 30.83 -5.04 18.12
CA PHE A 800 30.21 -6.38 18.06
C PHE A 800 31.16 -7.49 18.49
N LYS A 801 32.45 -7.38 18.19
CA LYS A 801 33.47 -8.35 18.62
C LYS A 801 33.67 -8.33 20.14
N GLU A 802 33.62 -7.16 20.78
CA GLU A 802 33.71 -7.04 22.24
C GLU A 802 32.44 -7.55 22.93
N GLY A 803 31.25 -7.14 22.44
CA GLY A 803 29.97 -7.64 22.94
C GLY A 803 29.83 -9.16 22.78
N GLY A 804 30.21 -9.69 21.61
CA GLY A 804 30.24 -11.11 21.30
C GLY A 804 31.06 -11.95 22.28
N LYS A 805 32.23 -11.45 22.72
CA LYS A 805 33.05 -12.12 23.75
C LYS A 805 32.31 -12.27 25.08
N LYS A 806 31.54 -11.27 25.51
CA LYS A 806 30.78 -11.33 26.78
C LYS A 806 29.64 -12.35 26.73
N ILE A 807 29.02 -12.55 25.57
CA ILE A 807 27.90 -13.47 25.40
C ILE A 807 28.29 -14.82 24.78
N GLY A 808 29.59 -15.05 24.55
CA GLY A 808 30.12 -16.28 23.95
C GLY A 808 29.68 -16.52 22.50
N THR A 809 29.50 -15.46 21.71
CA THR A 809 29.11 -15.50 20.29
C THR A 809 30.17 -14.86 19.41
N SER A 810 30.56 -15.51 18.31
CA SER A 810 31.52 -14.97 17.35
C SER A 810 30.85 -14.11 16.29
N PHE A 811 31.42 -12.94 16.00
CA PHE A 811 31.03 -12.03 14.91
C PHE A 811 32.10 -11.93 13.80
N SER A 812 33.11 -12.81 13.82
CA SER A 812 34.22 -12.83 12.86
C SER A 812 34.12 -13.99 11.85
N VAL A 813 32.90 -14.49 11.59
CA VAL A 813 32.66 -15.68 10.75
C VAL A 813 33.27 -15.54 9.35
N VAL A 814 33.14 -14.35 8.74
CA VAL A 814 33.70 -14.03 7.42
C VAL A 814 35.22 -13.90 7.48
N GLU A 815 35.76 -13.15 8.44
CA GLU A 815 37.19 -12.91 8.61
C GLU A 815 37.97 -14.20 8.92
N ASP A 816 37.39 -15.09 9.73
CA ASP A 816 38.01 -16.34 10.15
C ASP A 816 37.89 -17.44 9.08
N GLY A 817 37.09 -17.23 8.03
CA GLY A 817 36.81 -18.23 7.00
C GLY A 817 36.10 -19.48 7.56
N THR A 818 35.27 -19.29 8.58
CA THR A 818 34.69 -20.37 9.38
C THR A 818 33.79 -21.29 8.54
N GLN A 819 32.97 -20.73 7.66
CA GLN A 819 32.01 -21.50 6.85
C GLN A 819 32.70 -22.60 6.02
N ARG A 820 33.67 -22.23 5.17
CA ARG A 820 34.41 -23.21 4.34
C ARG A 820 35.11 -24.26 5.19
N LYS A 821 35.85 -23.83 6.22
CA LYS A 821 36.60 -24.76 7.10
C LYS A 821 35.69 -25.78 7.76
N ALA A 822 34.53 -25.34 8.23
CA ALA A 822 33.56 -26.21 8.89
C ALA A 822 32.86 -27.16 7.88
N MET A 823 32.52 -26.68 6.68
CA MET A 823 31.99 -27.54 5.61
C MET A 823 33.00 -28.61 5.15
N GLU A 824 34.27 -28.24 4.97
CA GLU A 824 35.36 -29.17 4.65
C GLU A 824 35.54 -30.22 5.73
N LYS A 825 35.54 -29.79 7.00
CA LYS A 825 35.64 -30.67 8.17
C LYS A 825 34.46 -31.64 8.29
N ALA A 826 33.25 -31.19 7.95
CA ALA A 826 32.04 -32.03 7.95
C ALA A 826 32.01 -33.05 6.80
N GLY A 827 32.78 -32.83 5.73
CA GLY A 827 32.91 -33.75 4.59
C GLY A 827 32.11 -33.36 3.35
N PHE A 828 31.61 -32.13 3.27
CA PHE A 828 31.01 -31.62 2.03
C PHE A 828 32.06 -31.55 0.91
N ILE A 829 31.62 -31.78 -0.33
CA ILE A 829 32.42 -31.68 -1.54
C ILE A 829 31.88 -30.57 -2.44
N ASN A 830 32.58 -30.25 -3.53
CA ASN A 830 32.18 -29.18 -4.47
C ASN A 830 31.97 -27.82 -3.76
N ILE A 831 32.76 -27.52 -2.73
CA ILE A 831 32.59 -26.31 -1.91
C ILE A 831 33.07 -25.07 -2.68
N GLN A 832 32.15 -24.14 -2.91
CA GLN A 832 32.39 -22.88 -3.61
C GLN A 832 32.13 -21.70 -2.66
N GLU A 833 32.75 -20.57 -2.97
CA GLU A 833 32.58 -19.32 -2.25
C GLU A 833 32.30 -18.19 -3.24
N PHE A 834 31.44 -17.26 -2.82
CA PHE A 834 31.16 -16.04 -3.55
C PHE A 834 31.19 -14.86 -2.58
N ASP A 835 32.04 -13.89 -2.89
CA ASP A 835 32.24 -12.69 -2.09
C ASP A 835 31.70 -11.48 -2.83
N PHE A 836 30.95 -10.64 -2.13
CA PHE A 836 30.48 -9.36 -2.65
C PHE A 836 30.44 -8.31 -1.54
N ARG A 837 30.28 -7.04 -1.94
CA ARG A 837 30.18 -5.93 -0.99
C ARG A 837 28.72 -5.55 -0.83
N ASN A 838 28.33 -5.22 0.39
CA ASN A 838 27.10 -4.51 0.68
C ASN A 838 27.44 -3.04 1.03
N PRO A 839 27.38 -2.10 0.08
CA PRO A 839 27.74 -0.71 0.31
C PRO A 839 26.78 -0.02 1.27
N VAL A 840 27.24 1.06 1.91
CA VAL A 840 26.39 1.96 2.70
C VAL A 840 26.39 3.33 2.03
N GLY A 841 25.29 3.66 1.36
CA GLY A 841 25.10 4.92 0.62
C GLY A 841 25.26 4.78 -0.90
N THR A 842 24.93 5.86 -1.61
CA THR A 842 24.84 5.89 -3.09
C THR A 842 26.16 6.26 -3.78
N TRP A 843 27.29 6.09 -3.09
CA TRP A 843 28.64 6.39 -3.59
C TRP A 843 29.17 5.43 -4.66
N PRO A 844 28.75 4.15 -4.76
CA PRO A 844 29.24 3.28 -5.82
C PRO A 844 28.88 3.80 -7.21
N LYS A 845 29.76 3.52 -8.19
CA LYS A 845 29.50 3.84 -9.60
C LYS A 845 28.70 2.75 -10.30
N ASP A 846 28.87 1.51 -9.87
CA ASP A 846 28.09 0.39 -10.38
C ASP A 846 26.61 0.59 -9.99
N PRO A 847 25.66 0.48 -10.94
CA PRO A 847 24.25 0.77 -10.67
C PRO A 847 23.62 -0.20 -9.66
N VAL A 848 24.05 -1.46 -9.62
CA VAL A 848 23.52 -2.47 -8.69
C VAL A 848 24.06 -2.19 -7.29
N GLU A 849 25.38 -2.03 -7.13
CA GLU A 849 25.99 -1.65 -5.85
C GLU A 849 25.44 -0.31 -5.33
N LYS A 850 25.16 0.64 -6.22
CA LYS A 850 24.56 1.93 -5.85
C LYS A 850 23.13 1.77 -5.33
N ARG A 851 22.35 0.88 -5.93
CA ARG A 851 20.98 0.55 -5.49
C ARG A 851 21.00 -0.18 -4.15
N MET A 852 21.84 -1.21 -4.02
CA MET A 852 22.10 -1.89 -2.74
C MET A 852 22.51 -0.89 -1.66
N GLY A 853 23.43 0.01 -1.99
CA GLY A 853 23.90 1.06 -1.09
C GLY A 853 22.82 2.06 -0.68
N ALA A 854 21.87 2.37 -1.56
CA ALA A 854 20.71 3.19 -1.21
C ALA A 854 19.84 2.49 -0.15
N TYR A 855 19.55 1.20 -0.34
CA TYR A 855 18.76 0.40 0.61
C TYR A 855 19.49 0.19 1.94
N SER A 856 20.77 -0.13 1.94
CA SER A 856 21.57 -0.26 3.16
C SER A 856 21.64 1.05 3.94
N LYS A 857 21.84 2.18 3.25
CA LYS A 857 21.75 3.50 3.88
C LYS A 857 20.37 3.72 4.52
N TYR A 858 19.30 3.43 3.78
CA TYR A 858 17.94 3.60 4.27
C TYR A 858 17.66 2.76 5.52
N GLY A 859 18.03 1.49 5.47
CA GLY A 859 17.83 0.55 6.55
C GLY A 859 18.58 0.94 7.82
N LEU A 860 19.87 1.26 7.70
CA LEU A 860 20.70 1.70 8.83
C LEU A 860 20.23 3.06 9.38
N GLU A 861 19.86 4.02 8.52
CA GLU A 861 19.30 5.28 9.01
C GLU A 861 18.00 5.07 9.78
N THR A 862 17.18 4.12 9.36
CA THR A 862 15.94 3.76 10.03
C THR A 862 16.19 3.16 11.40
N ASP A 863 17.01 2.10 11.47
CA ASP A 863 17.10 1.30 12.70
C ASP A 863 18.52 0.82 13.05
N SER A 864 19.46 1.75 13.10
CA SER A 864 20.78 1.46 13.72
C SER A 864 20.65 1.08 15.20
N GLU A 865 19.61 1.55 15.90
CA GLU A 865 19.40 1.29 17.32
C GLU A 865 19.03 -0.17 17.59
N GLY A 866 18.15 -0.77 16.78
CA GLY A 866 17.78 -2.18 16.87
C GLY A 866 18.95 -3.16 16.78
N PHE A 867 20.00 -2.80 16.04
CA PHE A 867 21.23 -3.59 15.98
C PHE A 867 22.14 -3.43 17.20
N ILE A 868 22.35 -2.20 17.68
CA ILE A 868 23.40 -1.94 18.67
C ILE A 868 22.90 -1.95 20.12
N LEU A 869 21.61 -1.71 20.36
CA LEU A 869 21.11 -1.40 21.70
C LEU A 869 21.39 -2.54 22.69
N PHE A 870 21.10 -3.79 22.32
CA PHE A 870 21.39 -4.94 23.17
C PHE A 870 22.89 -5.11 23.48
N MET A 871 23.73 -4.98 22.45
CA MET A 871 25.18 -5.13 22.59
C MET A 871 25.77 -4.01 23.44
N ALA A 872 25.33 -2.77 23.25
CA ALA A 872 25.79 -1.62 24.02
C ALA A 872 25.36 -1.71 25.47
N HIS A 873 24.10 -2.14 25.72
CA HIS A 873 23.62 -2.42 27.06
C HIS A 873 24.45 -3.53 27.74
N THR A 874 24.81 -4.60 27.01
CA THR A 874 25.67 -5.69 27.51
C THR A 874 27.11 -5.21 27.81
N LEU A 875 27.58 -4.20 27.10
CA LEU A 875 28.86 -3.54 27.36
C LEU A 875 28.77 -2.49 28.48
N GLY A 876 27.59 -2.23 29.04
CA GLY A 876 27.38 -1.32 30.16
C GLY A 876 27.14 0.14 29.78
N TRP A 877 26.84 0.42 28.50
CA TRP A 877 26.55 1.77 28.03
C TRP A 877 25.20 2.27 28.56
N THR A 878 25.15 3.56 28.87
CA THR A 878 23.92 4.29 29.18
C THR A 878 23.09 4.53 27.91
N ARG A 879 21.80 4.80 28.08
CA ARG A 879 20.91 5.11 26.96
C ARG A 879 21.37 6.35 26.20
N GLU A 880 21.86 7.36 26.91
CA GLU A 880 22.36 8.60 26.33
C GLU A 880 23.58 8.35 25.44
N GLU A 881 24.51 7.49 25.85
CA GLU A 881 25.68 7.11 25.06
C GLU A 881 25.29 6.38 23.78
N ILE A 882 24.33 5.45 23.86
CA ILE A 882 23.77 4.74 22.71
C ILE A 882 23.17 5.72 21.70
N LEU A 883 22.34 6.66 22.17
CA LEU A 883 21.70 7.66 21.32
C LEU A 883 22.71 8.59 20.64
N VAL A 884 23.77 8.98 21.35
CA VAL A 884 24.86 9.80 20.79
C VAL A 884 25.60 9.04 19.69
N TYR A 885 25.93 7.77 19.93
CA TYR A 885 26.60 6.93 18.93
C TYR A 885 25.74 6.73 17.68
N VAL A 886 24.45 6.38 17.83
CA VAL A 886 23.50 6.26 16.71
C VAL A 886 23.41 7.58 15.93
N ALA A 887 23.34 8.71 16.62
CA ALA A 887 23.28 10.02 15.97
C ALA A 887 24.56 10.34 15.17
N GLN A 888 25.73 9.92 15.66
CA GLN A 888 27.00 10.08 14.96
C GLN A 888 27.09 9.15 13.75
N PHE A 889 26.75 7.87 13.91
CA PHE A 889 26.74 6.88 12.83
C PHE A 889 25.81 7.30 11.68
N ARG A 890 24.57 7.72 11.99
CA ARG A 890 23.63 8.27 11.00
C ARG A 890 24.18 9.52 10.30
N ARG A 891 24.91 10.38 11.02
CA ARG A 891 25.54 11.58 10.44
C ARG A 891 26.64 11.21 9.45
N GLU A 892 27.46 10.21 9.78
CA GLU A 892 28.52 9.71 8.90
C GLU A 892 27.91 9.13 7.60
N ILE A 893 26.86 8.32 7.69
CA ILE A 893 26.10 7.79 6.54
C ILE A 893 25.53 8.92 5.67
N ARG A 894 24.85 9.90 6.29
CA ARG A 894 24.22 11.02 5.58
C ARG A 894 25.21 11.94 4.89
N SER A 895 26.44 12.01 5.38
CA SER A 895 27.47 12.90 4.83
C SER A 895 27.83 12.57 3.38
N GLY A 896 27.67 11.31 2.95
CA GLY A 896 28.12 10.81 1.66
C GLY A 896 29.64 10.84 1.46
N LYS A 897 30.42 11.10 2.52
CA LYS A 897 31.89 11.19 2.49
C LYS A 897 32.59 9.89 2.91
N HIS A 898 31.84 8.97 3.52
CA HIS A 898 32.34 7.69 3.98
C HIS A 898 31.88 6.63 2.96
N HIS A 899 32.82 6.00 2.27
CA HIS A 899 32.57 4.94 1.30
C HIS A 899 32.61 3.57 1.98
N GLY A 900 31.79 3.43 3.03
CA GLY A 900 31.71 2.23 3.85
C GLY A 900 30.93 1.10 3.17
N TYR A 901 31.31 -0.15 3.43
CA TYR A 901 30.57 -1.35 3.05
C TYR A 901 30.77 -2.47 4.07
N PHE A 902 29.79 -3.38 4.17
CA PHE A 902 29.94 -4.67 4.85
C PHE A 902 30.36 -5.72 3.82
N ALA A 903 31.40 -6.51 4.09
CA ALA A 903 31.73 -7.65 3.24
C ALA A 903 30.70 -8.76 3.43
N GLN A 904 30.22 -9.37 2.35
CA GLN A 904 29.29 -10.50 2.35
C GLN A 904 29.98 -11.72 1.75
N LYS A 905 29.75 -12.89 2.35
CA LYS A 905 30.30 -14.17 1.90
C LYS A 905 29.20 -15.23 1.88
N VAL A 906 29.03 -15.84 0.71
CA VAL A 906 28.17 -17.01 0.51
C VAL A 906 29.04 -18.23 0.27
N VAL A 907 28.84 -19.29 1.05
CA VAL A 907 29.54 -20.56 0.87
C VAL A 907 28.51 -21.66 0.70
N TRP A 908 28.69 -22.51 -0.31
CA TRP A 908 27.83 -23.67 -0.52
C TRP A 908 28.63 -24.93 -0.82
N GLY A 909 28.10 -26.07 -0.42
CA GLY A 909 28.73 -27.38 -0.57
C GLY A 909 27.71 -28.50 -0.79
N GLN A 910 28.16 -29.58 -1.43
CA GLN A 910 27.32 -30.73 -1.77
C GLN A 910 27.69 -31.94 -0.91
N LYS A 911 26.69 -32.66 -0.42
CA LYS A 911 26.93 -33.99 0.15
C LYS A 911 27.23 -34.99 -0.97
N PRO A 912 28.29 -35.81 -0.87
CA PRO A 912 28.62 -36.81 -1.89
C PRO A 912 27.44 -37.74 -2.25
N GLU A 913 27.30 -38.08 -3.54
CA GLU A 913 26.27 -39.00 -4.07
C GLU A 913 26.50 -40.45 -3.65
N THR A 914 27.73 -40.81 -3.27
CA THR A 914 28.09 -42.14 -2.78
C THR A 914 28.85 -41.98 -1.48
N THR A 915 28.31 -42.54 -0.39
CA THR A 915 29.06 -42.72 0.85
C THR A 915 30.16 -43.74 0.56
N SER A 916 31.41 -43.30 0.39
CA SER A 916 32.54 -44.23 0.37
C SER A 916 32.54 -44.99 1.69
N ALA A 917 32.29 -46.30 1.60
CA ALA A 917 32.22 -47.24 2.71
C ALA A 917 33.58 -47.45 3.39
#